data_AF-A0A8S3TNV0-F1
#
_entry.id   AF-A0A8S3TNV0-F1
#
_cell.length_a   1.000
_cell.length_b   1.000
_cell.length_c   1.000
_cell.angle_alpha   90.00
_cell.angle_beta   90.00
_cell.angle_gamma   90.00
#
_symmetry.space_group_name_H-M   'P 1'
#
loop_
_entity.id
_entity.type
_entity.pdbx_description
1 polymer ?
#
loop_
_entity_poly.entity_id
_entity_poly.type
_entity_poly.pdbx_seq_one_letter_code
_entity_poly.pdbx_strand_id
1 'polypeptide(L)'
;MAVKLSIKEIWDIYSSARKPPNQEQLSSLALDTFLALCCKEIEENGDVPIIYDMKTIVNQLCNEFMNDIIRITNKADDDGDPAALESYLVKDRGWQLLYVIYKNGIQGLTVGRDFSNLIVSLLPWCLKFKTHSQDLKFVSDEDVLPSISSCFYNLHKSNKWMQSCQRRDKVVPKTKHRKPIKKPVNYRPKKQRVISEKELETTDSEEDTLNVPASPPKFRKSRHMFRHNPYVSFGGKTIQDEENASEEENEEIALILSRIDVDKKEMSPPEISQLILDLLLEICLQDLNQISPSKVLSPSVLPHLTHVLTSFYPKSNIDNEKILASEWTKTSNIHFQRKLLRVIITLCGAIAVQQNGVNIIAGHRCLQDLLDIAQQIYNLQNIKKELSAGNHTEVENGSKNNFDLDLCFLTEIVLSTTVLLDIIFQCLPLNLVFISNAVKLVRDFIDGNGFILLDFVLCHLDFLRTQSYTHSDWSHSEPIRLIDSFLNTLKSVKVNYIHSMKCLKNKHQRCEFSVYFNHHHNILGSSYTVFQEMSSAEKQNGGKSEGVCLIASWCTFLLDILFKLECKLSRIEILKTLSLSGICCCMNLEVVVSGVLKCLPKFSPPVQNFALETMNTIILDNFSGRKLNRSVYVESKSPPFACSVCFDRGSFQANNESGMPILLLIVDFLVME
;
A
#
# COMPACT_ATOMS: atom_id res chain seq x y z
N MET A 1 16.50 -13.03 -51.14
CA MET A 1 16.62 -11.83 -50.28
C MET A 1 15.48 -11.94 -49.28
N ALA A 2 15.75 -12.25 -48.02
CA ALA A 2 14.68 -12.48 -47.04
C ALA A 2 13.94 -11.15 -46.80
N VAL A 3 12.65 -11.09 -47.13
CA VAL A 3 11.80 -9.93 -46.82
C VAL A 3 11.71 -9.85 -45.30
N LYS A 4 12.38 -8.86 -44.70
CA LYS A 4 12.19 -8.54 -43.27
C LYS A 4 10.98 -7.63 -43.17
N LEU A 5 9.84 -8.19 -42.77
CA LEU A 5 8.68 -7.39 -42.38
C LEU A 5 8.99 -6.69 -41.05
N SER A 6 8.62 -5.42 -40.94
CA SER A 6 8.63 -4.67 -39.69
C SER A 6 7.49 -5.09 -38.77
N ILE A 7 7.62 -4.89 -37.46
CA ILE A 7 6.56 -5.19 -36.48
C ILE A 7 5.25 -4.46 -36.83
N LYS A 8 5.37 -3.25 -37.39
CA LYS A 8 4.23 -2.49 -37.92
C LYS A 8 3.49 -3.24 -39.02
N GLU A 9 4.21 -3.69 -40.04
CA GLU A 9 3.60 -4.37 -41.18
C GLU A 9 2.90 -5.66 -40.74
N ILE A 10 3.48 -6.38 -39.77
CA ILE A 10 2.87 -7.59 -39.21
C ILE A 10 1.59 -7.28 -38.43
N TRP A 11 1.57 -6.18 -37.66
CA TRP A 11 0.36 -5.72 -37.00
C TRP A 11 -0.75 -5.31 -37.99
N ASP A 12 -0.39 -4.66 -39.10
CA ASP A 12 -1.33 -4.27 -40.15
C ASP A 12 -1.91 -5.51 -40.88
N ILE A 13 -1.09 -6.55 -41.09
CA ILE A 13 -1.53 -7.86 -41.59
C ILE A 13 -2.53 -8.50 -40.61
N TYR A 14 -2.19 -8.58 -39.32
CA TYR A 14 -3.09 -9.10 -38.28
C TYR A 14 -4.42 -8.34 -38.24
N SER A 15 -4.36 -7.00 -38.23
CA SER A 15 -5.55 -6.14 -38.16
C SER A 15 -6.48 -6.29 -39.36
N SER A 16 -5.94 -6.66 -40.52
CA SER A 16 -6.69 -6.90 -41.74
C SER A 16 -7.29 -8.31 -41.75
N ALA A 17 -6.49 -9.32 -41.39
CA ALA A 17 -6.89 -10.73 -41.37
C ALA A 17 -7.91 -11.09 -40.26
N ARG A 18 -7.98 -10.29 -39.19
CA ARG A 18 -8.95 -10.52 -38.09
C ARG A 18 -10.41 -10.30 -38.49
N LYS A 19 -10.70 -9.51 -39.53
CA LYS A 19 -12.07 -9.12 -39.91
C LYS A 19 -12.87 -10.26 -40.58
N PRO A 20 -12.32 -11.01 -41.55
CA PRO A 20 -13.03 -12.13 -42.16
C PRO A 20 -12.89 -13.45 -41.36
N PRO A 21 -13.96 -14.25 -41.21
CA PRO A 21 -13.90 -15.53 -40.49
C PRO A 21 -13.04 -16.59 -41.19
N ASN A 22 -12.83 -16.48 -42.50
CA ASN A 22 -12.10 -17.47 -43.30
C ASN A 22 -10.56 -17.36 -43.16
N GLN A 23 -10.04 -16.33 -42.47
CA GLN A 23 -8.59 -16.07 -42.34
C GLN A 23 -8.08 -16.25 -40.90
N GLU A 24 -8.77 -17.06 -40.10
CA GLU A 24 -8.43 -17.28 -38.70
C GLU A 24 -6.98 -17.77 -38.52
N GLN A 25 -6.53 -18.71 -39.37
CA GLN A 25 -5.16 -19.24 -39.32
C GLN A 25 -4.10 -18.16 -39.60
N LEU A 26 -4.30 -17.35 -40.64
CA LEU A 26 -3.41 -16.24 -40.98
C LEU A 26 -3.38 -15.19 -39.86
N SER A 27 -4.55 -14.86 -39.30
CA SER A 27 -4.64 -13.92 -38.19
C SER A 27 -3.91 -14.42 -36.94
N SER A 28 -4.02 -15.71 -36.62
CA SER A 28 -3.30 -16.33 -35.51
C SER A 28 -1.79 -16.28 -35.74
N LEU A 29 -1.33 -16.71 -36.92
CA LEU A 29 0.09 -16.72 -37.26
C LEU A 29 0.70 -15.30 -37.24
N ALA A 30 -0.03 -14.31 -37.76
CA ALA A 30 0.41 -12.92 -37.74
C ALA A 30 0.50 -12.37 -36.31
N LEU A 31 -0.46 -12.69 -35.44
CA LEU A 31 -0.43 -12.29 -34.03
C LEU A 31 0.74 -12.94 -33.29
N ASP A 32 0.95 -14.24 -33.46
CA ASP A 32 2.05 -14.97 -32.80
C ASP A 32 3.41 -14.40 -33.23
N THR A 33 3.57 -14.11 -34.53
CA THR A 33 4.77 -13.47 -35.07
C THR A 33 4.96 -12.05 -34.52
N PHE A 34 3.88 -11.26 -34.45
CA PHE A 34 3.91 -9.91 -33.89
C PHE A 34 4.37 -9.91 -32.43
N LEU A 35 3.79 -10.79 -31.62
CA LEU A 35 4.09 -10.90 -30.19
C LEU A 35 5.53 -11.34 -29.95
N ALA A 36 6.01 -12.33 -30.70
CA ALA A 36 7.39 -12.79 -30.64
C ALA A 36 8.40 -11.68 -30.92
N LEU A 37 8.19 -10.91 -32.00
CA LEU A 37 9.07 -9.80 -32.35
C LEU A 37 9.00 -8.68 -31.31
N CYS A 38 7.81 -8.39 -30.77
CA CYS A 38 7.67 -7.42 -29.68
C CYS A 38 8.44 -7.86 -28.43
N CYS A 39 8.30 -9.12 -28.01
CA CYS A 39 9.04 -9.66 -26.86
C CYS A 39 10.55 -9.54 -27.08
N LYS A 40 11.03 -9.91 -28.27
CA LYS A 40 12.44 -9.80 -28.63
C LYS A 40 12.95 -8.35 -28.58
N GLU A 41 12.21 -7.41 -29.15
CA GLU A 41 12.60 -5.99 -29.14
C GLU A 41 12.62 -5.41 -27.72
N ILE A 42 11.65 -5.79 -26.88
CA ILE A 42 11.60 -5.38 -25.47
C ILE A 42 12.79 -5.96 -24.69
N GLU A 43 13.20 -7.19 -24.97
CA GLU A 43 14.34 -7.83 -24.31
C GLU A 43 15.69 -7.25 -24.77
N GLU A 44 15.84 -6.93 -26.07
CA GLU A 44 17.08 -6.38 -26.64
C GLU A 44 17.28 -4.90 -26.31
N ASN A 45 16.21 -4.09 -26.38
CA ASN A 45 16.31 -2.63 -26.27
C ASN A 45 15.76 -2.08 -24.95
N GLY A 46 15.04 -2.88 -24.15
CA GLY A 46 14.37 -2.43 -22.92
C GLY A 46 13.14 -1.55 -23.14
N ASP A 47 12.93 -1.08 -24.37
CA ASP A 47 11.85 -0.20 -24.78
C ASP A 47 10.78 -0.95 -25.59
N VAL A 48 9.55 -0.47 -25.48
CA VAL A 48 8.41 -1.00 -26.22
C VAL A 48 8.44 -0.47 -27.66
N PRO A 49 8.27 -1.33 -28.68
CA PRO A 49 8.17 -0.88 -30.06
C PRO A 49 7.00 0.08 -30.24
N ILE A 50 7.30 1.33 -30.59
CA ILE A 50 6.28 2.35 -30.85
C ILE A 50 5.83 2.22 -32.29
N ILE A 51 4.67 1.62 -32.48
CA ILE A 51 4.11 1.32 -33.80
C ILE A 51 3.07 2.41 -34.14
N TYR A 52 1.86 2.34 -33.58
CA TYR A 52 0.81 3.38 -33.60
C TYR A 52 -0.12 3.20 -32.40
N ASP A 53 -0.73 4.28 -31.90
CA ASP A 53 -1.71 4.32 -30.78
C ASP A 53 -1.76 3.06 -29.90
N MET A 54 -0.73 2.87 -29.08
CA MET A 54 -0.56 1.64 -28.28
C MET A 54 -1.77 1.38 -27.37
N LYS A 55 -2.56 2.40 -27.04
CA LYS A 55 -3.81 2.20 -26.26
C LYS A 55 -4.82 1.36 -27.01
N THR A 56 -4.98 1.58 -28.31
CA THR A 56 -5.89 0.78 -29.15
C THR A 56 -5.36 -0.63 -29.29
N ILE A 57 -4.05 -0.78 -29.54
CA ILE A 57 -3.38 -2.08 -29.64
C ILE A 57 -3.57 -2.88 -28.33
N VAL A 58 -3.24 -2.31 -27.18
CA VAL A 58 -3.36 -2.97 -25.88
C VAL A 58 -4.81 -3.40 -25.60
N ASN A 59 -5.81 -2.57 -25.91
CA ASN A 59 -7.21 -2.98 -25.77
C ASN A 59 -7.56 -4.15 -26.70
N GLN A 60 -7.01 -4.21 -27.91
CA GLN A 60 -7.20 -5.35 -28.80
C GLN A 60 -6.52 -6.60 -28.26
N LEU A 61 -5.29 -6.51 -27.76
CA LEU A 61 -4.57 -7.61 -27.14
C LEU A 61 -5.30 -8.15 -25.89
N CYS A 62 -5.85 -7.27 -25.04
CA CYS A 62 -6.67 -7.70 -23.91
C CYS A 62 -7.90 -8.50 -24.38
N ASN A 63 -8.56 -8.05 -25.45
CA ASN A 63 -9.71 -8.77 -26.02
C ASN A 63 -9.31 -10.13 -26.59
N GLU A 64 -8.18 -10.22 -27.29
CA GLU A 64 -7.67 -11.50 -27.79
C GLU A 64 -7.36 -12.46 -26.64
N PHE A 65 -6.67 -11.99 -25.60
CA PHE A 65 -6.41 -12.80 -24.41
C PHE A 65 -7.71 -13.31 -23.77
N MET A 66 -8.70 -12.45 -23.59
CA MET A 66 -10.00 -12.86 -23.04
C MET A 66 -10.71 -13.89 -23.94
N ASN A 67 -10.69 -13.69 -25.26
CA ASN A 67 -11.31 -14.61 -26.23
C ASN A 67 -10.61 -15.97 -26.27
N ASP A 68 -9.28 -15.99 -26.21
CA ASP A 68 -8.48 -17.21 -26.15
C ASP A 68 -8.82 -18.03 -24.91
N ILE A 69 -8.87 -17.39 -23.73
CA ILE A 69 -9.26 -18.06 -22.50
C ILE A 69 -10.66 -18.66 -22.62
N ILE A 70 -11.64 -17.92 -23.16
CA ILE A 70 -13.01 -18.43 -23.38
C ILE A 70 -12.99 -19.65 -24.31
N ARG A 71 -12.21 -19.61 -25.41
CA ARG A 71 -12.08 -20.72 -26.36
C ARG A 71 -11.47 -21.96 -25.72
N ILE A 72 -10.45 -21.78 -24.87
CA ILE A 72 -9.79 -22.88 -24.16
C ILE A 72 -10.75 -23.49 -23.14
N THR A 73 -11.44 -22.66 -22.34
CA THR A 73 -12.37 -23.14 -21.32
C THR A 73 -13.60 -23.81 -21.91
N ASN A 74 -14.08 -23.38 -23.09
CA ASN A 74 -15.21 -24.02 -23.77
C ASN A 74 -14.84 -25.37 -24.41
N LYS A 75 -13.55 -25.62 -24.65
CA LYS A 75 -13.04 -26.88 -25.22
C LYS A 75 -12.57 -27.88 -24.15
N ALA A 76 -12.48 -27.45 -22.89
CA ALA A 76 -12.13 -28.32 -21.80
C ALA A 76 -13.32 -29.24 -21.48
N ASP A 77 -13.07 -30.55 -21.39
CA ASP A 77 -14.07 -31.51 -20.91
C ASP A 77 -14.44 -31.21 -19.43
N ASP A 78 -15.63 -31.66 -19.00
CA ASP A 78 -16.21 -31.38 -17.66
C ASP A 78 -15.28 -31.75 -16.46
N ASP A 79 -14.21 -32.52 -16.69
CA ASP A 79 -13.26 -32.96 -15.66
C ASP A 79 -12.16 -31.94 -15.31
N GLY A 80 -12.16 -30.74 -15.90
CA GLY A 80 -11.36 -29.61 -15.39
C GLY A 80 -9.83 -29.80 -15.47
N ASP A 81 -9.33 -30.53 -16.47
CA ASP A 81 -7.89 -30.69 -16.71
C ASP A 81 -7.25 -29.32 -17.06
N PRO A 82 -6.36 -28.77 -16.20
CA PRO A 82 -5.74 -27.47 -16.45
C PRO A 82 -4.65 -27.52 -17.53
N ALA A 83 -4.33 -28.68 -18.12
CA ALA A 83 -3.21 -28.84 -19.05
C ALA A 83 -3.27 -27.90 -20.27
N ALA A 84 -4.45 -27.70 -20.86
CA ALA A 84 -4.62 -26.80 -21.99
C ALA A 84 -4.41 -25.33 -21.59
N LEU A 85 -4.87 -24.95 -20.40
CA LEU A 85 -4.68 -23.60 -19.85
C LEU A 85 -3.23 -23.36 -19.44
N GLU A 86 -2.58 -24.36 -18.84
CA GLU A 86 -1.17 -24.35 -18.49
C GLU A 86 -0.31 -24.19 -19.75
N SER A 87 -0.55 -25.00 -20.80
CA SER A 87 0.15 -24.85 -22.09
C SER A 87 -0.02 -23.44 -22.67
N TYR A 88 -1.25 -22.93 -22.70
CA TYR A 88 -1.51 -21.61 -23.26
C TYR A 88 -0.78 -20.49 -22.53
N LEU A 89 -0.81 -20.52 -21.20
CA LEU A 89 -0.20 -19.48 -20.37
C LEU A 89 1.32 -19.61 -20.29
N VAL A 90 1.87 -20.83 -20.27
CA VAL A 90 3.31 -21.10 -20.06
C VAL A 90 4.09 -21.16 -21.36
N LYS A 91 3.51 -21.73 -22.42
CA LYS A 91 4.25 -22.11 -23.63
C LYS A 91 3.79 -21.35 -24.87
N ASP A 92 2.48 -21.16 -25.00
CA ASP A 92 1.91 -20.51 -26.17
C ASP A 92 1.85 -18.99 -25.97
N ARG A 93 1.07 -18.28 -26.81
CA ARG A 93 0.99 -16.82 -26.84
C ARG A 93 0.43 -16.15 -25.58
N GLY A 94 -0.10 -16.91 -24.61
CA GLY A 94 -0.78 -16.37 -23.43
C GLY A 94 0.12 -15.49 -22.57
N TRP A 95 1.32 -15.95 -22.23
CA TRP A 95 2.28 -15.11 -21.49
C TRP A 95 2.76 -13.92 -22.34
N GLN A 96 2.94 -14.09 -23.65
CA GLN A 96 3.40 -13.02 -24.54
C GLN A 96 2.39 -11.89 -24.60
N LEU A 97 1.09 -12.21 -24.71
CA LEU A 97 0.00 -11.24 -24.64
C LEU A 97 0.08 -10.45 -23.33
N LEU A 98 0.13 -11.13 -22.19
CA LEU A 98 0.23 -10.47 -20.87
C LEU A 98 1.49 -9.62 -20.74
N TYR A 99 2.63 -10.11 -21.23
CA TYR A 99 3.92 -9.43 -21.13
C TYR A 99 3.96 -8.17 -21.99
N VAL A 100 3.49 -8.25 -23.24
CA VAL A 100 3.38 -7.11 -24.14
C VAL A 100 2.38 -6.10 -23.58
N ILE A 101 1.21 -6.52 -23.06
CA ILE A 101 0.24 -5.63 -22.40
C ILE A 101 0.89 -4.90 -21.22
N TYR A 102 1.61 -5.62 -20.37
CA TYR A 102 2.28 -5.06 -19.20
C TYR A 102 3.32 -4.01 -19.60
N LYS A 103 4.20 -4.34 -20.53
CA LYS A 103 5.29 -3.44 -20.95
C LYS A 103 4.78 -2.19 -21.65
N ASN A 104 3.72 -2.30 -22.44
CA ASN A 104 3.08 -1.17 -23.11
C ASN A 104 2.33 -0.22 -22.17
N GLY A 105 2.00 -0.69 -20.98
CA GLY A 105 1.18 0.03 -20.02
C GLY A 105 -0.32 -0.02 -20.35
N ILE A 106 -1.08 0.14 -19.29
CA ILE A 106 -2.53 -0.12 -19.22
C ILE A 106 -3.40 1.16 -19.19
N GLN A 107 -2.83 2.30 -19.57
CA GLN A 107 -3.54 3.58 -19.47
C GLN A 107 -4.63 3.69 -20.54
N GLY A 108 -5.89 3.85 -20.11
CA GLY A 108 -7.03 4.00 -21.02
C GLY A 108 -7.63 2.69 -21.52
N LEU A 109 -7.44 1.60 -20.77
CA LEU A 109 -8.15 0.33 -21.02
C LEU A 109 -9.67 0.53 -20.93
N THR A 110 -10.37 0.24 -22.03
CA THR A 110 -11.84 0.22 -22.08
C THR A 110 -12.41 -1.06 -21.46
N VAL A 111 -11.66 -2.16 -21.57
CA VAL A 111 -12.02 -3.49 -21.03
C VAL A 111 -11.34 -3.80 -19.69
N GLY A 112 -10.80 -2.79 -19.00
CA GLY A 112 -9.98 -2.98 -17.80
C GLY A 112 -10.68 -3.73 -16.67
N ARG A 113 -12.01 -3.58 -16.51
CA ARG A 113 -12.78 -4.31 -15.50
C ARG A 113 -12.86 -5.79 -15.81
N ASP A 114 -13.33 -6.15 -17.00
CA ASP A 114 -13.51 -7.55 -17.40
C ASP A 114 -12.16 -8.27 -17.47
N PHE A 115 -11.14 -7.59 -17.99
CA PHE A 115 -9.77 -8.09 -18.00
C PHE A 115 -9.24 -8.31 -16.57
N SER A 116 -9.44 -7.37 -15.64
CA SER A 116 -9.01 -7.52 -14.24
C SER A 116 -9.71 -8.69 -13.53
N ASN A 117 -11.02 -8.87 -13.77
CA ASN A 117 -11.81 -9.96 -13.20
C ASN A 117 -11.33 -11.33 -13.73
N LEU A 118 -10.96 -11.40 -15.01
CA LEU A 118 -10.41 -12.61 -15.60
C LEU A 118 -9.05 -12.95 -14.99
N ILE A 119 -8.09 -12.03 -15.03
CA ILE A 119 -6.71 -12.32 -14.58
C ILE A 119 -6.63 -12.58 -13.07
N VAL A 120 -7.47 -11.92 -12.24
CA VAL A 120 -7.52 -12.24 -10.80
C VAL A 120 -8.09 -13.64 -10.54
N SER A 121 -9.00 -14.11 -11.41
CA SER A 121 -9.58 -15.46 -11.34
C SER A 121 -8.63 -16.53 -11.88
N LEU A 122 -7.71 -16.17 -12.78
CA LEU A 122 -6.66 -17.06 -13.29
C LEU A 122 -5.52 -17.27 -12.28
N LEU A 123 -5.22 -16.28 -11.43
CA LEU A 123 -4.10 -16.36 -10.49
C LEU A 123 -4.09 -17.63 -9.61
N PRO A 124 -5.21 -18.06 -8.97
CA PRO A 124 -5.24 -19.32 -8.22
C PRO A 124 -4.96 -20.57 -9.06
N TRP A 125 -5.22 -20.55 -10.37
CA TRP A 125 -4.91 -21.66 -11.28
C TRP A 125 -3.42 -21.70 -11.61
N CYS A 126 -2.80 -20.54 -11.87
CA CYS A 126 -1.36 -20.45 -12.12
C CYS A 126 -0.54 -21.02 -10.96
N LEU A 127 -1.02 -20.85 -9.73
CA LEU A 127 -0.39 -21.39 -8.52
C LEU A 127 -0.50 -22.92 -8.38
N LYS A 128 -1.35 -23.59 -9.18
CA LYS A 128 -1.52 -25.05 -9.19
C LYS A 128 -0.71 -25.75 -10.30
N PHE A 129 -0.13 -24.99 -11.22
CA PHE A 129 0.69 -25.52 -12.32
C PHE A 129 1.95 -26.22 -11.77
N LYS A 130 2.48 -27.17 -12.55
CA LYS A 130 3.63 -27.97 -12.09
C LYS A 130 4.90 -27.13 -12.20
N THR A 131 5.54 -26.84 -11.08
CA THR A 131 6.81 -26.09 -11.04
C THR A 131 8.01 -27.05 -11.00
N HIS A 132 9.04 -26.79 -11.82
CA HIS A 132 10.29 -27.54 -11.74
C HIS A 132 11.26 -26.90 -10.73
N SER A 133 12.12 -27.70 -10.10
CA SER A 133 13.04 -27.24 -9.03
C SER A 133 14.05 -26.18 -9.48
N GLN A 134 14.25 -26.00 -10.79
CA GLN A 134 15.13 -24.98 -11.36
C GLN A 134 14.44 -23.60 -11.43
N ASP A 135 13.12 -23.55 -11.62
CA ASP A 135 12.32 -22.32 -11.72
C ASP A 135 12.29 -21.55 -10.38
N LEU A 136 12.43 -22.28 -9.27
CA LEU A 136 12.44 -21.72 -7.92
C LEU A 136 13.75 -21.00 -7.56
N LYS A 137 14.85 -21.28 -8.28
CA LYS A 137 16.16 -20.66 -8.04
C LYS A 137 16.29 -19.27 -8.65
N PHE A 138 15.49 -18.95 -9.68
CA PHE A 138 15.54 -17.63 -10.33
C PHE A 138 15.01 -16.50 -9.42
N VAL A 139 14.28 -16.85 -8.36
CA VAL A 139 13.61 -15.90 -7.46
C VAL A 139 14.40 -15.67 -6.15
N SER A 140 15.42 -16.47 -5.86
CA SER A 140 16.08 -16.48 -4.54
C SER A 140 17.27 -15.54 -4.39
N ASP A 141 17.97 -15.16 -5.46
CA ASP A 141 19.36 -14.69 -5.31
C ASP A 141 19.60 -13.17 -5.49
N GLU A 142 18.68 -12.34 -6.01
CA GLU A 142 18.97 -10.91 -6.24
C GLU A 142 17.95 -9.83 -5.79
N ASP A 143 16.68 -10.12 -5.51
CA ASP A 143 15.71 -9.03 -5.25
C ASP A 143 15.55 -8.71 -3.75
N VAL A 144 16.47 -7.90 -3.24
CA VAL A 144 16.28 -7.20 -1.97
C VAL A 144 15.10 -6.24 -2.14
N LEU A 145 13.94 -6.62 -1.61
CA LEU A 145 12.76 -5.77 -1.71
C LEU A 145 12.99 -4.44 -0.97
N PRO A 146 12.59 -3.30 -1.55
CA PRO A 146 12.76 -1.99 -0.92
C PRO A 146 11.96 -1.89 0.39
N SER A 147 12.20 -0.84 1.19
CA SER A 147 11.39 -0.57 2.40
C SER A 147 9.88 -0.65 2.13
N ILE A 148 9.10 -1.20 3.05
CA ILE A 148 7.64 -1.36 2.90
C ILE A 148 6.92 -0.05 2.58
N SER A 149 7.45 1.08 3.05
CA SER A 149 6.95 2.43 2.74
C SER A 149 6.96 2.76 1.25
N SER A 150 7.77 2.07 0.44
CA SER A 150 7.82 2.23 -1.02
C SER A 150 6.52 1.82 -1.72
N CYS A 151 5.71 0.94 -1.12
CA CYS A 151 4.39 0.54 -1.64
C CYS A 151 3.47 1.76 -1.88
N PHE A 152 3.65 2.82 -1.10
CA PHE A 152 2.84 4.03 -1.17
C PHE A 152 3.43 5.13 -2.05
N TYR A 153 4.46 4.84 -2.85
CA TYR A 153 5.10 5.83 -3.72
C TYR A 153 4.12 6.50 -4.69
N ASN A 154 3.33 5.70 -5.41
CA ASN A 154 2.33 6.21 -6.36
C ASN A 154 1.20 6.96 -5.64
N LEU A 155 0.79 6.46 -4.47
CA LEU A 155 -0.17 7.14 -3.61
C LEU A 155 0.34 8.55 -3.24
N HIS A 156 1.57 8.66 -2.74
CA HIS A 156 2.16 9.92 -2.29
C HIS A 156 2.31 10.97 -3.42
N LYS A 157 2.39 10.52 -4.68
CA LYS A 157 2.40 11.39 -5.86
C LYS A 157 1.01 11.79 -6.34
N SER A 158 -0.04 11.11 -5.89
CA SER A 158 -1.40 11.34 -6.37
C SER A 158 -1.97 12.71 -5.92
N ASN A 159 -2.84 13.29 -6.74
CA ASN A 159 -3.54 14.52 -6.39
C ASN A 159 -4.43 14.34 -5.16
N LYS A 160 -5.05 13.17 -4.99
CA LYS A 160 -5.90 12.84 -3.83
C LYS A 160 -5.10 12.89 -2.53
N TRP A 161 -3.89 12.32 -2.52
CA TRP A 161 -2.98 12.40 -1.38
C TRP A 161 -2.59 13.84 -1.04
N MET A 162 -2.17 14.61 -2.04
CA MET A 162 -1.77 16.01 -1.85
C MET A 162 -2.90 16.86 -1.25
N GLN A 163 -4.15 16.62 -1.66
CA GLN A 163 -5.32 17.27 -1.07
C GLN A 163 -5.54 16.86 0.39
N SER A 164 -5.34 15.59 0.75
CA SER A 164 -5.42 15.13 2.13
C SER A 164 -4.37 15.81 3.02
N CYS A 165 -3.11 15.85 2.59
CA CYS A 165 -2.02 16.50 3.35
C CYS A 165 -2.28 17.99 3.59
N GLN A 166 -2.76 18.73 2.57
CA GLN A 166 -3.08 20.16 2.71
C GLN A 166 -4.17 20.43 3.77
N ARG A 167 -5.09 19.48 3.99
CA ARG A 167 -6.12 19.61 5.04
C ARG A 167 -5.54 19.39 6.44
N ARG A 168 -4.50 18.55 6.58
CA ARG A 168 -3.88 18.15 7.86
C ARG A 168 -2.77 19.09 8.34
N ASP A 169 -2.01 19.76 7.50
CA ASP A 169 -0.84 20.52 7.98
C ASP A 169 -1.16 21.96 8.46
N LYS A 170 -2.39 22.23 8.94
CA LYS A 170 -2.81 23.59 9.33
C LYS A 170 -2.38 24.00 10.74
N VAL A 171 -2.29 23.03 11.67
CA VAL A 171 -2.24 23.30 13.12
C VAL A 171 -1.03 22.65 13.82
N VAL A 172 -0.33 21.75 13.11
CA VAL A 172 0.76 20.96 13.68
C VAL A 172 1.92 21.88 14.09
N PRO A 173 2.48 21.75 15.31
CA PRO A 173 3.66 22.51 15.72
C PRO A 173 4.81 22.33 14.71
N LYS A 174 5.45 23.43 14.32
CA LYS A 174 6.68 23.38 13.51
C LYS A 174 7.81 22.87 14.40
N THR A 175 7.98 21.55 14.50
CA THR A 175 9.19 20.97 15.08
C THR A 175 10.37 21.31 14.17
N LYS A 176 11.52 21.69 14.76
CA LYS A 176 12.72 22.19 14.05
C LYS A 176 13.34 21.20 13.05
N HIS A 177 12.80 19.98 12.91
CA HIS A 177 13.37 18.90 12.12
C HIS A 177 12.48 18.34 11.01
N ARG A 178 11.26 18.87 10.78
CA ARG A 178 10.51 18.56 9.55
C ARG A 178 11.16 19.31 8.39
N LYS A 179 12.10 18.66 7.68
CA LYS A 179 12.49 19.12 6.33
C LYS A 179 11.22 19.05 5.47
N PRO A 180 10.74 20.16 4.89
CA PRO A 180 9.67 20.07 3.91
C PRO A 180 10.19 19.21 2.76
N ILE A 181 9.36 18.27 2.29
CA ILE A 181 9.56 17.64 0.98
C ILE A 181 9.74 18.80 -0.01
N LYS A 182 10.92 18.90 -0.62
CA LYS A 182 11.21 19.93 -1.61
C LYS A 182 10.16 19.80 -2.70
N LYS A 183 9.32 20.83 -2.85
CA LYS A 183 8.45 20.96 -4.03
C LYS A 183 9.35 20.81 -5.26
N PRO A 184 8.98 20.00 -6.27
CA PRO A 184 9.67 20.09 -7.56
C PRO A 184 9.50 21.54 -8.03
N VAL A 185 10.64 22.20 -8.21
CA VAL A 185 10.69 23.54 -8.80
C VAL A 185 10.21 23.36 -10.23
N ASN A 186 8.95 23.72 -10.49
CA ASN A 186 8.47 23.89 -11.85
C ASN A 186 9.27 25.03 -12.46
N TYR A 187 10.30 24.69 -13.23
CA TYR A 187 10.90 25.58 -14.21
C TYR A 187 9.81 25.92 -15.22
N ARG A 188 9.08 27.02 -14.99
CA ARG A 188 8.40 27.72 -16.08
C ARG A 188 9.49 28.38 -16.92
N PRO A 189 9.67 28.01 -18.20
CA PRO A 189 10.53 28.80 -19.07
C PRO A 189 9.90 30.20 -19.19
N LYS A 190 10.62 31.21 -18.69
CA LYS A 190 10.28 32.61 -18.89
C LYS A 190 10.28 32.88 -20.39
N LYS A 191 9.11 33.17 -20.96
CA LYS A 191 9.03 33.87 -22.25
C LYS A 191 9.74 35.21 -22.10
N GLN A 192 10.89 35.36 -22.78
CA GLN A 192 11.52 36.66 -23.00
C GLN A 192 10.51 37.58 -23.68
N ARG A 193 10.06 38.60 -22.96
CA ARG A 193 9.45 39.78 -23.57
C ARG A 193 10.58 40.77 -23.81
N VAL A 194 10.82 41.03 -25.10
CA VAL A 194 11.65 42.11 -25.60
C VAL A 194 11.13 43.42 -25.03
N ILE A 195 12.04 44.18 -24.44
CA ILE A 195 11.83 45.54 -23.95
C ILE A 195 11.75 46.46 -25.17
N SER A 196 10.67 47.22 -25.29
CA SER A 196 10.70 48.51 -25.98
C SER A 196 10.13 49.54 -25.02
N GLU A 197 10.95 50.55 -24.76
CA GLU A 197 10.68 51.73 -23.94
C GLU A 197 9.61 52.63 -24.57
N LYS A 198 8.78 53.25 -23.73
CA LYS A 198 8.53 54.71 -23.60
C LYS A 198 7.22 54.96 -22.82
N GLU A 199 7.34 55.65 -21.68
CA GLU A 199 6.83 57.03 -21.43
C GLU A 199 5.29 57.06 -21.30
N LEU A 200 4.76 57.10 -20.07
CA LEU A 200 4.39 58.29 -19.27
C LEU A 200 2.93 58.74 -19.52
N GLU A 201 2.23 58.96 -18.39
CA GLU A 201 1.07 59.84 -18.17
C GLU A 201 -0.39 59.31 -18.21
N THR A 202 -0.95 59.23 -16.98
CA THR A 202 -2.18 59.86 -16.42
C THR A 202 -3.60 59.56 -16.97
N THR A 203 -4.54 59.44 -16.00
CA THR A 203 -5.98 59.86 -16.04
C THR A 203 -6.93 58.93 -16.82
N ASP A 204 -8.21 58.70 -16.54
CA ASP A 204 -9.19 58.71 -15.43
C ASP A 204 -10.52 58.26 -16.09
N SER A 205 -11.56 57.85 -15.33
CA SER A 205 -12.98 57.63 -15.74
C SER A 205 -13.32 56.57 -16.81
N GLU A 206 -14.16 55.55 -16.55
CA GLU A 206 -15.65 55.47 -16.46
C GLU A 206 -16.42 55.30 -17.80
N GLU A 207 -17.47 54.47 -17.72
CA GLU A 207 -18.65 54.29 -18.60
C GLU A 207 -18.64 53.40 -19.87
N ASP A 208 -19.41 52.31 -19.74
CA ASP A 208 -20.47 51.80 -20.60
C ASP A 208 -20.64 52.33 -22.03
N THR A 209 -20.79 51.41 -23.00
CA THR A 209 -22.03 51.32 -23.80
C THR A 209 -22.11 50.04 -24.64
N LEU A 210 -23.31 49.46 -24.60
CA LEU A 210 -23.81 48.39 -25.45
C LEU A 210 -23.97 48.88 -26.90
N ASN A 211 -23.66 48.04 -27.89
CA ASN A 211 -24.40 47.99 -29.15
C ASN A 211 -24.21 46.63 -29.87
N VAL A 212 -25.35 46.04 -30.21
CA VAL A 212 -25.66 44.83 -31.00
C VAL A 212 -26.54 45.35 -32.19
N PRO A 213 -26.90 44.67 -33.32
CA PRO A 213 -26.62 43.32 -33.90
C PRO A 213 -26.28 43.29 -35.44
N ALA A 214 -26.16 42.06 -35.98
CA ALA A 214 -26.81 41.56 -37.22
C ALA A 214 -25.94 41.16 -38.46
N SER A 215 -25.72 39.83 -38.58
CA SER A 215 -25.91 38.96 -39.79
C SER A 215 -24.98 39.11 -41.03
N PRO A 216 -24.86 38.14 -41.99
CA PRO A 216 -25.30 36.72 -42.07
C PRO A 216 -24.17 35.73 -42.52
N PRO A 217 -24.44 34.41 -42.70
CA PRO A 217 -23.42 33.40 -42.97
C PRO A 217 -23.14 33.21 -44.47
N LYS A 218 -21.93 32.77 -44.82
CA LYS A 218 -21.63 32.25 -46.17
C LYS A 218 -21.09 30.82 -46.09
N PHE A 219 -21.95 29.88 -46.48
CA PHE A 219 -21.55 28.60 -47.04
C PHE A 219 -20.67 28.80 -48.28
N ARG A 220 -19.55 28.09 -48.36
CA ARG A 220 -19.12 27.47 -49.62
C ARG A 220 -18.21 26.28 -49.36
N LYS A 221 -18.72 25.10 -49.77
CA LYS A 221 -17.97 23.86 -49.96
C LYS A 221 -16.88 24.08 -51.03
N SER A 222 -15.72 23.46 -50.84
CA SER A 222 -15.04 22.78 -51.94
C SER A 222 -14.11 21.70 -51.39
N ARG A 223 -14.41 20.45 -51.77
CA ARG A 223 -13.56 19.28 -51.62
C ARG A 223 -12.47 19.36 -52.69
N HIS A 224 -11.21 19.25 -52.31
CA HIS A 224 -10.16 18.91 -53.28
C HIS A 224 -10.09 17.39 -53.43
N MET A 225 -10.57 16.96 -54.59
CA MET A 225 -10.35 15.64 -55.18
C MET A 225 -8.86 15.45 -55.48
N PHE A 226 -8.28 14.34 -55.03
CA PHE A 226 -7.09 13.79 -55.67
C PHE A 226 -7.53 12.95 -56.88
N ARG A 227 -6.93 13.27 -58.02
CA ARG A 227 -7.15 12.62 -59.32
C ARG A 227 -6.50 11.24 -59.31
N HIS A 228 -7.28 10.19 -59.56
CA HIS A 228 -6.78 8.95 -60.15
C HIS A 228 -6.86 9.05 -61.67
N ASN A 229 -5.80 8.59 -62.33
CA ASN A 229 -5.66 8.50 -63.78
C ASN A 229 -6.50 7.31 -64.31
N PRO A 230 -7.26 7.43 -65.41
CA PRO A 230 -7.99 6.32 -65.99
C PRO A 230 -7.15 5.65 -67.08
N TYR A 231 -6.97 4.33 -66.99
CA TYR A 231 -6.83 3.49 -68.16
C TYR A 231 -7.92 2.42 -68.11
N VAL A 232 -8.80 2.49 -69.10
CA VAL A 232 -9.83 1.51 -69.42
C VAL A 232 -9.15 0.39 -70.20
N SER A 233 -9.39 -0.88 -69.86
CA SER A 233 -10.12 -1.79 -70.75
C SER A 233 -10.27 -3.20 -70.18
N PHE A 234 -11.53 -3.65 -70.21
CA PHE A 234 -12.01 -5.00 -70.51
C PHE A 234 -11.53 -6.22 -69.69
N GLY A 235 -12.52 -6.82 -69.04
CA GLY A 235 -12.49 -8.20 -68.58
C GLY A 235 -13.33 -8.34 -67.34
N GLY A 236 -14.59 -8.78 -67.49
CA GLY A 236 -15.40 -9.20 -66.35
C GLY A 236 -14.69 -10.37 -65.68
N LYS A 237 -13.99 -10.09 -64.58
CA LYS A 237 -13.53 -11.11 -63.65
C LYS A 237 -14.65 -11.40 -62.68
N THR A 238 -14.95 -12.67 -62.57
CA THR A 238 -15.95 -13.23 -61.66
C THR A 238 -15.49 -12.93 -60.23
N ILE A 239 -16.41 -12.73 -59.28
CA ILE A 239 -16.10 -12.52 -57.85
C ILE A 239 -15.16 -13.63 -57.31
N GLN A 240 -15.23 -14.82 -57.91
CA GLN A 240 -14.36 -15.97 -57.63
C GLN A 240 -12.88 -15.75 -58.00
N ASP A 241 -12.55 -14.92 -59.00
CA ASP A 241 -11.17 -14.65 -59.43
C ASP A 241 -10.45 -13.65 -58.50
N GLU A 242 -11.19 -12.78 -57.81
CA GLU A 242 -10.66 -11.88 -56.77
C GLU A 242 -10.49 -12.61 -55.42
N GLU A 243 -11.41 -13.53 -55.09
CA GLU A 243 -11.30 -14.40 -53.91
C GLU A 243 -10.07 -15.33 -54.02
N ASN A 244 -9.90 -16.02 -55.16
CA ASN A 244 -8.75 -16.91 -55.39
C ASN A 244 -7.39 -16.17 -55.38
N ALA A 245 -7.31 -14.97 -55.96
CA ALA A 245 -6.08 -14.16 -55.93
C ALA A 245 -5.74 -13.67 -54.52
N SER A 246 -6.75 -13.34 -53.71
CA SER A 246 -6.56 -12.96 -52.31
C SER A 246 -6.12 -14.14 -51.44
N GLU A 247 -6.57 -15.36 -51.75
CA GLU A 247 -6.15 -16.59 -51.06
C GLU A 247 -4.69 -16.93 -51.38
N GLU A 248 -4.25 -16.82 -52.64
CA GLU A 248 -2.84 -17.00 -53.03
C GLU A 248 -1.90 -15.98 -52.36
N GLU A 249 -2.29 -14.71 -52.29
CA GLU A 249 -1.52 -13.67 -51.57
C GLU A 249 -1.44 -13.95 -50.06
N ASN A 250 -2.53 -14.43 -49.46
CA ASN A 250 -2.58 -14.78 -48.04
C ASN A 250 -1.70 -16.00 -47.71
N GLU A 251 -1.64 -17.00 -48.61
CA GLU A 251 -0.75 -18.14 -48.48
C GLU A 251 0.73 -17.72 -48.59
N GLU A 252 1.06 -16.80 -49.50
CA GLU A 252 2.42 -16.25 -49.62
C GLU A 252 2.81 -15.48 -48.33
N ILE A 253 1.91 -14.67 -47.79
CA ILE A 253 2.13 -13.96 -46.53
C ILE A 253 2.31 -14.95 -45.37
N ALA A 254 1.51 -16.01 -45.28
CA ALA A 254 1.66 -17.05 -44.26
C ALA A 254 3.02 -17.79 -44.39
N LEU A 255 3.49 -18.03 -45.61
CA LEU A 255 4.82 -18.60 -45.86
C LEU A 255 5.95 -17.65 -45.46
N ILE A 256 5.77 -16.33 -45.62
CA ILE A 256 6.74 -15.33 -45.14
C ILE A 256 6.77 -15.30 -43.61
N LEU A 257 5.61 -15.26 -42.96
CA LEU A 257 5.50 -15.22 -41.49
C LEU A 257 6.07 -16.49 -40.85
N SER A 258 5.78 -17.66 -41.39
CA SER A 258 6.33 -18.93 -40.88
C SER A 258 7.84 -19.10 -41.01
N ARG A 259 8.50 -18.28 -41.85
CA ARG A 259 9.96 -18.25 -42.01
C ARG A 259 10.66 -17.28 -41.05
N ILE A 260 9.91 -16.46 -40.32
CA ILE A 260 10.48 -15.58 -39.30
C ILE A 260 10.84 -16.47 -38.10
N ASP A 261 12.13 -16.50 -37.77
CA ASP A 261 12.64 -17.28 -36.66
C ASP A 261 12.18 -16.64 -35.33
N VAL A 262 11.28 -17.36 -34.65
CA VAL A 262 10.70 -16.97 -33.37
C VAL A 262 11.27 -17.91 -32.32
N ASP A 263 12.06 -17.37 -31.40
CA ASP A 263 12.55 -18.13 -30.25
C ASP A 263 11.36 -18.69 -29.46
N LYS A 264 11.31 -20.01 -29.33
CA LYS A 264 10.30 -20.70 -28.52
C LYS A 264 10.68 -20.61 -27.04
N LYS A 265 10.51 -19.42 -26.49
CA LYS A 265 10.66 -19.16 -25.05
C LYS A 265 9.39 -19.59 -24.33
N GLU A 266 9.56 -20.31 -23.23
CA GLU A 266 8.49 -20.64 -22.29
C GLU A 266 8.66 -19.75 -21.05
N MET A 267 7.55 -19.37 -20.42
CA MET A 267 7.54 -18.62 -19.16
C MET A 267 7.12 -19.55 -18.02
N SER A 268 7.91 -19.61 -16.96
CA SER A 268 7.63 -20.50 -15.83
C SER A 268 6.35 -20.09 -15.07
N PRO A 269 5.65 -21.02 -14.40
CA PRO A 269 4.46 -20.68 -13.62
C PRO A 269 4.65 -19.59 -12.54
N PRO A 270 5.79 -19.51 -11.82
CA PRO A 270 6.06 -18.41 -10.90
C PRO A 270 6.17 -17.06 -11.61
N GLU A 271 6.84 -16.99 -12.78
CA GLU A 271 6.96 -15.76 -13.57
C GLU A 271 5.61 -15.26 -14.05
N ILE A 272 4.74 -16.15 -14.53
CA ILE A 272 3.38 -15.80 -14.96
C ILE A 272 2.56 -15.28 -13.78
N SER A 273 2.65 -15.95 -12.63
CA SER A 273 1.95 -15.53 -11.42
C SER A 273 2.40 -14.14 -10.98
N GLN A 274 3.69 -13.83 -11.10
CA GLN A 274 4.24 -12.51 -10.84
C GLN A 274 3.78 -11.46 -11.86
N LEU A 275 3.75 -11.81 -13.15
CA LEU A 275 3.30 -10.93 -14.23
C LEU A 275 1.81 -10.56 -14.09
N ILE A 276 0.95 -11.54 -13.76
CA ILE A 276 -0.46 -11.32 -13.47
C ILE A 276 -0.62 -10.35 -12.29
N LEU A 277 0.18 -10.55 -11.24
CA LEU A 277 0.14 -9.70 -10.04
C LEU A 277 0.59 -8.26 -10.35
N ASP A 278 1.61 -8.07 -11.19
CA ASP A 278 2.08 -6.76 -11.63
C ASP A 278 1.03 -6.04 -12.49
N LEU A 279 0.42 -6.74 -13.44
CA LEU A 279 -0.69 -6.21 -14.24
C LEU A 279 -1.87 -5.78 -13.36
N LEU A 280 -2.28 -6.61 -12.41
CA LEU A 280 -3.36 -6.28 -11.47
C LEU A 280 -3.02 -5.04 -10.64
N LEU A 281 -1.77 -4.93 -10.16
CA LEU A 281 -1.30 -3.77 -9.44
C LEU A 281 -1.39 -2.51 -10.31
N GLU A 282 -0.85 -2.53 -11.52
CA GLU A 282 -0.92 -1.38 -12.42
C GLU A 282 -2.37 -0.96 -12.66
N ILE A 283 -3.26 -1.93 -12.96
CA ILE A 283 -4.66 -1.68 -13.29
C ILE A 283 -5.35 -0.96 -12.15
N CYS A 284 -5.15 -1.46 -10.93
CA CYS A 284 -5.75 -0.87 -9.75
C CYS A 284 -5.12 0.48 -9.38
N LEU A 285 -3.84 0.73 -9.68
CA LEU A 285 -3.21 2.03 -9.43
C LEU A 285 -3.84 3.18 -10.23
N GLN A 286 -4.56 2.88 -11.33
CA GLN A 286 -5.35 3.87 -12.06
C GLN A 286 -6.47 4.49 -11.18
N ASP A 287 -6.92 3.79 -10.13
CA ASP A 287 -7.93 4.28 -9.19
C ASP A 287 -7.53 5.56 -8.45
N LEU A 288 -6.22 5.80 -8.31
CA LEU A 288 -5.70 7.02 -7.68
C LEU A 288 -6.10 8.27 -8.47
N ASN A 289 -6.24 8.16 -9.80
CA ASN A 289 -6.66 9.25 -10.67
C ASN A 289 -8.17 9.26 -10.95
N GLN A 290 -8.88 8.20 -10.56
CA GLN A 290 -10.28 8.01 -10.90
C GLN A 290 -11.23 8.89 -10.07
N ILE A 291 -12.12 9.63 -10.74
CA ILE A 291 -13.08 10.53 -10.06
C ILE A 291 -14.35 9.78 -9.64
N SER A 292 -14.84 8.87 -10.48
CA SER A 292 -16.08 8.13 -10.22
C SER A 292 -15.83 6.90 -9.34
N PRO A 293 -16.41 6.81 -8.13
CA PRO A 293 -16.23 5.66 -7.24
C PRO A 293 -16.68 4.34 -7.89
N SER A 294 -17.72 4.37 -8.74
CA SER A 294 -18.26 3.18 -9.42
C SER A 294 -17.33 2.56 -10.47
N LYS A 295 -16.22 3.23 -10.83
CA LYS A 295 -15.25 2.76 -11.83
C LYS A 295 -13.96 2.23 -11.21
N VAL A 296 -13.83 2.34 -9.89
CA VAL A 296 -12.67 1.88 -9.13
C VAL A 296 -12.66 0.35 -9.10
N LEU A 297 -11.48 -0.27 -9.21
CA LEU A 297 -11.31 -1.74 -9.23
C LEU A 297 -10.70 -2.31 -7.95
N SER A 298 -9.89 -1.53 -7.22
CA SER A 298 -9.19 -1.99 -6.00
C SER A 298 -10.13 -2.65 -4.99
N PRO A 299 -11.35 -2.13 -4.67
CA PRO A 299 -12.28 -2.78 -3.76
C PRO A 299 -12.74 -4.17 -4.20
N SER A 300 -12.91 -4.42 -5.50
CA SER A 300 -13.33 -5.74 -5.99
C SER A 300 -12.17 -6.73 -6.09
N VAL A 301 -10.97 -6.26 -6.40
CA VAL A 301 -9.77 -7.11 -6.53
C VAL A 301 -9.22 -7.50 -5.16
N LEU A 302 -9.23 -6.59 -4.18
CA LEU A 302 -8.68 -6.79 -2.84
C LEU A 302 -9.07 -8.13 -2.18
N PRO A 303 -10.36 -8.48 -2.00
CA PRO A 303 -10.74 -9.71 -1.31
C PRO A 303 -10.22 -10.98 -2.00
N HIS A 304 -10.07 -10.98 -3.32
CA HIS A 304 -9.54 -12.12 -4.06
C HIS A 304 -8.05 -12.32 -3.79
N LEU A 305 -7.26 -11.23 -3.80
CA LEU A 305 -5.83 -11.30 -3.48
C LEU A 305 -5.60 -11.66 -2.01
N THR A 306 -6.38 -11.09 -1.10
CA THR A 306 -6.37 -11.47 0.33
C THR A 306 -6.69 -12.96 0.48
N HIS A 307 -7.70 -13.47 -0.22
CA HIS A 307 -8.04 -14.89 -0.20
C HIS A 307 -6.90 -15.78 -0.70
N VAL A 308 -6.26 -15.43 -1.83
CA VAL A 308 -5.08 -16.15 -2.33
C VAL A 308 -4.00 -16.19 -1.26
N LEU A 309 -3.72 -15.08 -0.59
CA LEU A 309 -2.71 -15.06 0.47
C LEU A 309 -3.11 -15.94 1.67
N THR A 310 -4.36 -15.86 2.12
CA THR A 310 -4.86 -16.69 3.24
C THR A 310 -4.88 -18.18 2.91
N SER A 311 -4.98 -18.55 1.62
CA SER A 311 -4.99 -19.96 1.21
C SER A 311 -3.67 -20.69 1.50
N PHE A 312 -2.55 -19.96 1.62
CA PHE A 312 -1.27 -20.49 2.08
C PHE A 312 -1.26 -20.81 3.60
N TYR A 313 -2.23 -20.29 4.35
CA TYR A 313 -2.33 -20.38 5.81
C TYR A 313 -3.73 -20.83 6.25
N PRO A 314 -4.14 -22.06 5.88
CA PRO A 314 -5.45 -22.59 6.24
C PRO A 314 -5.58 -22.70 7.75
N LYS A 315 -6.71 -22.25 8.30
CA LYS A 315 -7.02 -22.34 9.74
C LYS A 315 -7.10 -23.81 10.15
N SER A 316 -6.04 -24.35 10.77
CA SER A 316 -5.97 -25.74 11.19
C SER A 316 -6.63 -25.93 12.55
N ASN A 317 -7.72 -26.71 12.60
CA ASN A 317 -8.21 -27.35 13.83
C ASN A 317 -7.50 -28.71 14.09
N ILE A 318 -6.27 -28.90 13.58
CA ILE A 318 -5.64 -30.23 13.42
C ILE A 318 -4.20 -30.23 13.96
N ASP A 319 -3.77 -31.38 14.51
CA ASP A 319 -2.47 -31.71 15.12
C ASP A 319 -1.23 -31.08 14.48
N ASN A 320 -0.26 -30.71 15.34
CA ASN A 320 1.00 -30.05 15.03
C ASN A 320 1.83 -30.74 13.91
N GLU A 321 1.72 -32.06 13.74
CA GLU A 321 2.45 -32.80 12.69
C GLU A 321 1.93 -32.54 11.27
N LYS A 322 0.62 -32.35 11.09
CA LYS A 322 0.03 -32.03 9.78
C LYS A 322 0.29 -30.58 9.39
N ILE A 323 0.38 -29.70 10.39
CA ILE A 323 0.79 -28.30 10.22
C ILE A 323 2.22 -28.25 9.66
N LEU A 324 3.15 -29.01 10.26
CA LEU A 324 4.53 -29.14 9.79
C LEU A 324 4.59 -29.79 8.39
N ALA A 325 3.81 -30.82 8.08
CA ALA A 325 3.78 -31.42 6.75
C ALA A 325 3.25 -30.46 5.65
N SER A 326 2.30 -29.58 5.98
CA SER A 326 1.82 -28.53 5.07
C SER A 326 2.87 -27.43 4.82
N GLU A 327 3.86 -27.30 5.71
CA GLU A 327 4.87 -26.25 5.67
C GLU A 327 5.94 -26.51 4.59
N TRP A 328 6.21 -27.78 4.28
CA TRP A 328 7.22 -28.19 3.30
C TRP A 328 6.78 -27.90 1.86
N THR A 329 5.51 -27.56 1.65
CA THR A 329 4.96 -27.03 0.38
C THR A 329 4.88 -25.49 0.33
N LYS A 330 5.17 -24.78 1.45
CA LYS A 330 5.04 -23.32 1.57
C LYS A 330 6.35 -22.55 1.31
N THR A 331 7.49 -23.18 1.54
CA THR A 331 8.83 -22.55 1.43
C THR A 331 9.24 -22.21 0.00
N SER A 332 8.61 -22.80 -1.02
CA SER A 332 8.88 -22.50 -2.44
C SER A 332 8.34 -21.14 -2.91
N ASN A 333 7.46 -20.47 -2.16
CA ASN A 333 6.72 -19.30 -2.65
C ASN A 333 6.83 -18.05 -1.77
N ILE A 334 7.76 -17.98 -0.82
CA ILE A 334 7.81 -16.85 0.14
C ILE A 334 7.99 -15.48 -0.56
N HIS A 335 8.75 -15.44 -1.65
CA HIS A 335 8.98 -14.23 -2.41
C HIS A 335 7.68 -13.76 -3.11
N PHE A 336 6.94 -14.70 -3.71
CA PHE A 336 5.61 -14.42 -4.27
C PHE A 336 4.64 -13.93 -3.18
N GLN A 337 4.65 -14.55 -1.99
CA GLN A 337 3.82 -14.13 -0.86
C GLN A 337 4.16 -12.70 -0.39
N ARG A 338 5.45 -12.35 -0.31
CA ARG A 338 5.92 -10.98 -0.02
C ARG A 338 5.42 -9.99 -1.07
N LYS A 339 5.57 -10.31 -2.36
CA LYS A 339 5.06 -9.47 -3.47
C LYS A 339 3.54 -9.32 -3.41
N LEU A 340 2.81 -10.41 -3.16
CA LEU A 340 1.35 -10.41 -3.00
C LEU A 340 0.90 -9.54 -1.83
N LEU A 341 1.55 -9.65 -0.67
CA LEU A 341 1.34 -8.77 0.47
C LEU A 341 1.53 -7.30 0.10
N ARG A 342 2.61 -6.96 -0.61
CA ARG A 342 2.85 -5.57 -1.06
C ARG A 342 1.77 -5.05 -1.98
N VAL A 343 1.27 -5.87 -2.90
CA VAL A 343 0.13 -5.49 -3.74
C VAL A 343 -1.11 -5.25 -2.89
N ILE A 344 -1.47 -6.19 -2.00
CA ILE A 344 -2.61 -6.05 -1.08
C ILE A 344 -2.54 -4.73 -0.30
N ILE A 345 -1.39 -4.43 0.29
CA ILE A 345 -1.17 -3.21 1.09
C ILE A 345 -1.23 -1.94 0.21
N THR A 346 -0.70 -2.00 -1.02
CA THR A 346 -0.79 -0.90 -1.99
C THR A 346 -2.25 -0.63 -2.38
N LEU A 347 -3.04 -1.67 -2.64
CA LEU A 347 -4.47 -1.56 -2.91
C LEU A 347 -5.23 -0.94 -1.74
N CYS A 348 -4.95 -1.38 -0.51
CA CYS A 348 -5.50 -0.77 0.70
C CYS A 348 -5.18 0.74 0.77
N GLY A 349 -3.96 1.16 0.41
CA GLY A 349 -3.61 2.57 0.29
C GLY A 349 -4.42 3.33 -0.77
N ALA A 350 -4.62 2.72 -1.95
CA ALA A 350 -5.46 3.31 -3.02
C ALA A 350 -6.95 3.38 -2.64
N ILE A 351 -7.43 2.46 -1.82
CA ILE A 351 -8.79 2.47 -1.25
C ILE A 351 -8.90 3.52 -0.15
N ALA A 352 -7.87 3.70 0.70
CA ALA A 352 -7.89 4.60 1.85
C ALA A 352 -8.14 6.08 1.48
N VAL A 353 -7.74 6.52 0.28
CA VAL A 353 -8.03 7.89 -0.21
C VAL A 353 -9.48 8.12 -0.65
N GLN A 354 -10.30 7.07 -0.71
CA GLN A 354 -11.71 7.16 -1.06
C GLN A 354 -12.54 7.50 0.18
N GLN A 355 -13.70 8.15 -0.01
CA GLN A 355 -14.54 8.57 1.12
C GLN A 355 -14.95 7.41 2.04
N ASN A 356 -15.33 6.26 1.47
CA ASN A 356 -15.70 5.06 2.22
C ASN A 356 -14.55 4.05 2.38
N GLY A 357 -13.31 4.45 2.12
CA GLY A 357 -12.17 3.54 2.03
C GLY A 357 -11.96 2.69 3.27
N VAL A 358 -12.02 3.31 4.46
CA VAL A 358 -11.88 2.62 5.76
C VAL A 358 -12.92 1.52 5.93
N ASN A 359 -14.18 1.77 5.56
CA ASN A 359 -15.26 0.80 5.69
C ASN A 359 -15.10 -0.36 4.71
N ILE A 360 -14.59 -0.09 3.50
CA ILE A 360 -14.30 -1.12 2.50
C ILE A 360 -13.19 -2.05 3.03
N ILE A 361 -12.08 -1.48 3.50
CA ILE A 361 -10.94 -2.24 4.06
C ILE A 361 -11.42 -3.09 5.26
N ALA A 362 -12.20 -2.50 6.17
CA ALA A 362 -12.77 -3.20 7.32
C ALA A 362 -13.76 -4.29 6.92
N GLY A 363 -14.63 -4.02 5.93
CA GLY A 363 -15.65 -4.96 5.44
C GLY A 363 -15.04 -6.19 4.78
N HIS A 364 -13.91 -6.03 4.09
CA HIS A 364 -13.13 -7.14 3.54
C HIS A 364 -12.23 -7.84 4.56
N ARG A 365 -12.23 -7.41 5.83
CA ARG A 365 -11.44 -8.00 6.92
C ARG A 365 -9.93 -8.11 6.64
N CYS A 366 -9.41 -7.28 5.74
CA CYS A 366 -8.04 -7.41 5.26
C CYS A 366 -7.00 -7.31 6.41
N LEU A 367 -7.22 -6.41 7.37
CA LEU A 367 -6.31 -6.26 8.51
C LEU A 367 -6.33 -7.51 9.41
N GLN A 368 -7.52 -8.04 9.69
CA GLN A 368 -7.71 -9.23 10.52
C GLN A 368 -7.11 -10.46 9.86
N ASP A 369 -7.32 -10.65 8.56
CA ASP A 369 -6.78 -11.80 7.84
C ASP A 369 -5.25 -11.77 7.80
N LEU A 370 -4.64 -10.59 7.66
CA LEU A 370 -3.18 -10.42 7.76
C LEU A 370 -2.65 -10.74 9.17
N LEU A 371 -3.35 -10.32 10.22
CA LEU A 371 -2.99 -10.62 11.60
C LEU A 371 -3.16 -12.11 11.92
N ASP A 372 -4.21 -12.76 11.41
CA ASP A 372 -4.42 -14.20 11.53
C ASP A 372 -3.26 -14.98 10.89
N ILE A 373 -2.78 -14.55 9.72
CA ILE A 373 -1.59 -15.14 9.07
C ILE A 373 -0.34 -14.92 9.93
N ALA A 374 -0.10 -13.69 10.38
CA ALA A 374 1.05 -13.37 11.22
C ALA A 374 1.06 -14.19 12.52
N GLN A 375 -0.10 -14.37 13.16
CA GLN A 375 -0.25 -15.17 14.36
C GLN A 375 0.05 -16.65 14.10
N GLN A 376 -0.40 -17.20 12.96
CA GLN A 376 -0.07 -18.57 12.56
C GLN A 376 1.44 -18.75 12.37
N ILE A 377 2.10 -17.83 11.66
CA ILE A 377 3.55 -17.89 11.47
C ILE A 377 4.27 -17.75 12.82
N TYR A 378 3.87 -16.80 13.66
CA TYR A 378 4.44 -16.64 15.00
C TYR A 378 4.33 -17.91 15.86
N ASN A 379 3.16 -18.55 15.87
CA ASN A 379 2.96 -19.80 16.63
C ASN A 379 3.84 -20.93 16.09
N LEU A 380 3.96 -21.05 14.77
CA LEU A 380 4.87 -22.00 14.11
C LEU A 380 6.32 -21.81 14.55
N GLN A 381 6.79 -20.55 14.59
CA GLN A 381 8.14 -20.22 15.02
C GLN A 381 8.41 -20.63 16.47
N ASN A 382 7.45 -20.42 17.36
CA ASN A 382 7.56 -20.87 18.75
C ASN A 382 7.66 -22.40 18.85
N ILE A 383 6.83 -23.13 18.11
CA ILE A 383 6.88 -24.60 18.06
C ILE A 383 8.24 -25.08 17.53
N LYS A 384 8.75 -24.49 16.44
CA LYS A 384 10.08 -24.82 15.88
C LYS A 384 11.18 -24.61 16.92
N LYS A 385 11.12 -23.50 17.68
CA LYS A 385 12.09 -23.18 18.72
C LYS A 385 12.05 -24.20 19.87
N GLU A 386 10.86 -24.58 20.33
CA GLU A 386 10.70 -25.60 21.39
C GLU A 386 11.25 -26.97 20.96
N LEU A 387 10.96 -27.39 19.73
CA LEU A 387 11.48 -28.65 19.18
C LEU A 387 13.01 -28.62 19.01
N SER A 388 13.58 -27.48 18.62
CA SER A 388 15.04 -27.32 18.50
C SER A 388 15.76 -27.34 19.84
N ALA A 389 15.12 -26.88 20.92
CA ALA A 389 15.69 -26.93 22.26
C ALA A 389 15.73 -28.35 22.86
N GLY A 390 14.88 -29.26 22.39
CA GLY A 390 14.85 -30.66 22.82
C GLY A 390 15.83 -31.59 22.08
N ASN A 391 16.28 -31.20 20.87
CA ASN A 391 17.15 -32.01 20.02
C ASN A 391 18.55 -31.40 19.93
N HIS A 392 19.50 -31.91 20.71
CA HIS A 392 20.93 -31.52 20.66
C HIS A 392 21.69 -32.06 19.42
N THR A 393 21.02 -32.41 18.32
CA THR A 393 21.67 -33.04 17.16
C THR A 393 21.74 -32.12 15.94
N GLU A 394 22.97 -31.97 15.44
CA GLU A 394 23.41 -31.20 14.29
C GLU A 394 22.61 -31.52 13.01
N VAL A 395 21.61 -30.69 12.69
CA VAL A 395 21.04 -30.59 11.32
C VAL A 395 20.92 -29.10 10.97
N GLU A 396 22.09 -28.43 10.86
CA GLU A 396 22.14 -26.97 10.94
C GLU A 396 22.07 -26.19 9.62
N ASN A 397 22.19 -26.79 8.43
CA ASN A 397 22.31 -25.97 7.21
C ASN A 397 21.04 -25.84 6.35
N GLY A 398 20.06 -26.76 6.48
CA GLY A 398 18.80 -26.69 5.72
C GLY A 398 17.64 -26.01 6.45
N SER A 399 17.57 -26.12 7.78
CA SER A 399 16.47 -25.61 8.59
C SER A 399 16.59 -24.12 8.93
N LYS A 400 17.83 -23.62 9.11
CA LYS A 400 18.11 -22.21 9.41
C LYS A 400 17.59 -21.28 8.30
N ASN A 401 17.80 -21.62 7.03
CA ASN A 401 17.34 -20.80 5.91
C ASN A 401 15.81 -20.67 5.84
N ASN A 402 15.06 -21.74 6.13
CA ASN A 402 13.60 -21.68 6.15
C ASN A 402 13.07 -20.91 7.37
N PHE A 403 13.73 -21.05 8.52
CA PHE A 403 13.41 -20.30 9.74
C PHE A 403 13.53 -18.78 9.51
N ASP A 404 14.58 -18.35 8.82
CA ASP A 404 14.82 -16.93 8.52
C ASP A 404 13.82 -16.34 7.51
N LEU A 405 13.43 -17.10 6.49
CA LEU A 405 12.46 -16.64 5.47
C LEU A 405 11.05 -16.44 6.02
N ASP A 406 10.58 -17.32 6.90
CA ASP A 406 9.29 -17.16 7.58
C ASP A 406 9.27 -15.92 8.48
N LEU A 407 10.39 -15.66 9.18
CA LEU A 407 10.56 -14.46 10.00
C LEU A 407 10.60 -13.19 9.15
N CYS A 408 11.24 -13.23 7.98
CA CYS A 408 11.19 -12.15 6.97
C CYS A 408 9.74 -11.80 6.64
N PHE A 409 8.94 -12.80 6.29
CA PHE A 409 7.57 -12.56 5.90
C PHE A 409 6.69 -12.11 7.07
N LEU A 410 6.82 -12.73 8.26
CA LEU A 410 6.14 -12.29 9.48
C LEU A 410 6.41 -10.82 9.78
N THR A 411 7.68 -10.43 9.74
CA THR A 411 8.08 -9.03 9.97
C THR A 411 7.46 -8.11 8.94
N GLU A 412 7.46 -8.49 7.66
CA GLU A 412 6.86 -7.67 6.61
C GLU A 412 5.34 -7.48 6.81
N ILE A 413 4.61 -8.53 7.23
CA ILE A 413 3.19 -8.42 7.59
C ILE A 413 3.00 -7.43 8.75
N VAL A 414 3.73 -7.61 9.85
CA VAL A 414 3.55 -6.79 11.06
C VAL A 414 3.91 -5.32 10.82
N LEU A 415 5.00 -5.05 10.08
CA LEU A 415 5.36 -3.68 9.74
C LEU A 415 4.37 -3.09 8.73
N SER A 416 3.92 -3.85 7.73
CA SER A 416 2.98 -3.35 6.73
C SER A 416 1.61 -3.00 7.31
N THR A 417 1.10 -3.77 8.29
CA THR A 417 -0.14 -3.42 9.00
C THR A 417 0.01 -2.13 9.80
N THR A 418 1.17 -1.90 10.43
CA THR A 418 1.46 -0.63 11.12
C THR A 418 1.51 0.56 10.14
N VAL A 419 2.18 0.41 9.00
CA VAL A 419 2.22 1.46 7.97
C VAL A 419 0.84 1.69 7.36
N LEU A 420 0.05 0.64 7.15
CA LEU A 420 -1.31 0.75 6.64
C LEU A 420 -2.20 1.59 7.58
N LEU A 421 -2.12 1.35 8.90
CA LEU A 421 -2.84 2.16 9.89
C LEU A 421 -2.42 3.63 9.80
N ASP A 422 -1.12 3.91 9.67
CA ASP A 422 -0.64 5.27 9.44
C ASP A 422 -1.26 5.87 8.17
N ILE A 423 -1.11 5.21 7.02
CA ILE A 423 -1.66 5.66 5.73
C ILE A 423 -3.17 5.92 5.79
N ILE A 424 -3.93 5.05 6.46
CA ILE A 424 -5.38 5.25 6.67
C ILE A 424 -5.63 6.56 7.38
N PHE A 425 -5.02 6.79 8.54
CA PHE A 425 -5.20 8.05 9.27
C PHE A 425 -4.66 9.26 8.51
N GLN A 426 -3.66 9.05 7.65
CA GLN A 426 -3.16 10.08 6.77
C GLN A 426 -4.13 10.46 5.64
N CYS A 427 -5.06 9.58 5.27
CA CYS A 427 -6.06 9.83 4.24
C CYS A 427 -7.42 10.29 4.80
N LEU A 428 -7.60 10.28 6.12
CA LEU A 428 -8.91 10.51 6.75
C LEU A 428 -9.50 11.90 6.45
N PRO A 429 -10.78 11.96 6.06
CA PRO A 429 -11.57 13.16 6.22
C PRO A 429 -11.65 13.56 7.71
N LEU A 430 -11.53 14.85 8.01
CA LEU A 430 -11.66 15.38 9.38
C LEU A 430 -13.14 15.41 9.82
N ASN A 431 -13.75 14.24 9.97
CA ASN A 431 -15.11 14.05 10.43
C ASN A 431 -15.17 12.83 11.38
N LEU A 432 -15.96 12.96 12.44
CA LEU A 432 -15.99 12.03 13.55
C LEU A 432 -16.31 10.59 13.11
N VAL A 433 -17.24 10.39 12.18
CA VAL A 433 -17.65 9.05 11.73
C VAL A 433 -16.47 8.30 11.10
N PHE A 434 -15.72 8.96 10.22
CA PHE A 434 -14.55 8.35 9.58
C PHE A 434 -13.42 8.10 10.58
N ILE A 435 -13.21 9.02 11.52
CA ILE A 435 -12.22 8.85 12.60
C ILE A 435 -12.59 7.66 13.48
N SER A 436 -13.84 7.56 13.92
CA SER A 436 -14.33 6.44 14.74
C SER A 436 -14.17 5.09 14.03
N ASN A 437 -14.46 5.03 12.73
CA ASN A 437 -14.28 3.80 11.95
C ASN A 437 -12.80 3.40 11.83
N ALA A 438 -11.89 4.38 11.67
CA ALA A 438 -10.45 4.10 11.64
C ALA A 438 -9.90 3.74 13.03
N VAL A 439 -10.41 4.34 14.10
CA VAL A 439 -10.09 3.95 15.48
C VAL A 439 -10.49 2.50 15.72
N LYS A 440 -11.65 2.06 15.22
CA LYS A 440 -12.07 0.66 15.29
C LYS A 440 -11.08 -0.28 14.60
N LEU A 441 -10.53 0.07 13.43
CA LEU A 441 -9.47 -0.73 12.80
C LEU A 441 -8.21 -0.85 13.66
N VAL A 442 -7.81 0.21 14.38
CA VAL A 442 -6.69 0.12 15.33
C VAL A 442 -7.03 -0.80 16.51
N ARG A 443 -8.31 -0.84 16.94
CA ARG A 443 -8.76 -1.83 17.93
C ARG A 443 -8.69 -3.23 17.40
N ASP A 444 -9.16 -3.46 16.17
CA ASP A 444 -9.06 -4.77 15.52
C ASP A 444 -7.59 -5.23 15.44
N PHE A 445 -6.64 -4.30 15.24
CA PHE A 445 -5.20 -4.60 15.34
C PHE A 445 -4.78 -5.01 16.75
N ILE A 446 -5.18 -4.27 17.78
CA ILE A 446 -4.83 -4.56 19.18
C ILE A 446 -5.44 -5.90 19.61
N ASP A 447 -6.72 -6.11 19.33
CA ASP A 447 -7.49 -7.31 19.70
C ASP A 447 -6.99 -8.55 18.93
N GLY A 448 -6.47 -8.36 17.71
CA GLY A 448 -5.77 -9.38 16.92
C GLY A 448 -4.31 -9.60 17.33
N ASN A 449 -3.95 -9.36 18.59
CA ASN A 449 -2.59 -9.51 19.14
C ASN A 449 -1.50 -8.67 18.45
N GLY A 450 -1.86 -7.57 17.78
CA GLY A 450 -0.92 -6.75 17.02
C GLY A 450 0.27 -6.23 17.84
N PHE A 451 0.06 -5.87 19.12
CA PHE A 451 1.18 -5.49 20.00
C PHE A 451 2.09 -6.66 20.37
N ILE A 452 1.57 -7.88 20.53
CA ILE A 452 2.39 -9.06 20.81
C ILE A 452 3.27 -9.39 19.60
N LEU A 453 2.69 -9.34 18.40
CA LEU A 453 3.42 -9.57 17.15
C LEU A 453 4.48 -8.47 16.91
N LEU A 454 4.14 -7.21 17.17
CA LEU A 454 5.08 -6.09 17.05
C LEU A 454 6.20 -6.16 18.10
N ASP A 455 5.91 -6.60 19.33
CA ASP A 455 6.89 -6.88 20.38
C ASP A 455 7.93 -7.90 19.91
N PHE A 456 7.44 -9.02 19.39
CA PHE A 456 8.29 -10.09 18.85
C PHE A 456 9.18 -9.60 17.70
N VAL A 457 8.60 -8.92 16.71
CA VAL A 457 9.33 -8.39 15.56
C VAL A 457 10.38 -7.36 15.97
N LEU A 458 10.05 -6.45 16.89
CA LEU A 458 11.00 -5.46 17.38
C LEU A 458 12.17 -6.12 18.12
N CYS A 459 11.91 -7.10 18.98
CA CYS A 459 12.96 -7.84 19.68
C CYS A 459 13.85 -8.63 18.70
N HIS A 460 13.25 -9.24 17.67
CA HIS A 460 13.99 -9.97 16.64
C HIS A 460 14.92 -9.04 15.83
N LEU A 461 14.40 -7.92 15.32
CA LEU A 461 15.21 -6.93 14.59
C LEU A 461 16.30 -6.31 15.48
N ASP A 462 16.02 -6.12 16.77
CA ASP A 462 17.00 -5.64 17.74
C ASP A 462 18.15 -6.64 17.93
N PHE A 463 17.83 -7.93 18.07
CA PHE A 463 18.81 -9.01 18.13
C PHE A 463 19.67 -9.08 16.86
N LEU A 464 19.08 -8.96 15.67
CA LEU A 464 19.88 -8.93 14.43
C LEU A 464 20.86 -7.74 14.40
N ARG A 465 20.44 -6.58 14.92
CA ARG A 465 21.29 -5.38 15.05
C ARG A 465 22.44 -5.57 16.04
N THR A 466 22.27 -6.32 17.13
CA THR A 466 23.36 -6.58 18.09
C THR A 466 24.42 -7.51 17.52
N GLN A 467 24.01 -8.48 16.71
CA GLN A 467 24.90 -9.45 16.06
C GLN A 467 25.62 -8.91 14.82
N SER A 468 25.38 -7.65 14.45
CA SER A 468 25.92 -7.03 13.22
C SER A 468 25.58 -7.82 11.94
N TYR A 469 24.47 -8.57 11.94
CA TYR A 469 23.99 -9.24 10.74
C TYR A 469 23.53 -8.20 9.72
N THR A 470 24.30 -8.03 8.64
CA THR A 470 23.90 -7.24 7.47
C THR A 470 23.25 -8.15 6.44
N HIS A 471 22.17 -8.84 6.80
CA HIS A 471 21.32 -9.45 5.79
C HIS A 471 20.55 -8.32 5.07
N SER A 472 20.59 -8.33 3.75
CA SER A 472 20.05 -7.29 2.89
C SER A 472 18.54 -7.06 3.10
N ASP A 473 17.76 -8.12 3.33
CA ASP A 473 16.32 -8.07 3.56
C ASP A 473 15.88 -7.18 4.75
N TRP A 474 16.75 -7.04 5.75
CA TRP A 474 16.43 -6.34 7.01
C TRP A 474 16.97 -4.92 7.10
N SER A 475 17.92 -4.60 6.21
CA SER A 475 18.75 -3.38 6.26
C SER A 475 17.93 -2.08 6.11
N HIS A 476 16.72 -2.17 5.57
CA HIS A 476 15.83 -1.03 5.33
C HIS A 476 14.67 -0.92 6.34
N SER A 477 14.62 -1.80 7.35
CA SER A 477 13.56 -1.77 8.37
C SER A 477 13.86 -0.75 9.47
N GLU A 478 13.04 0.30 9.55
CA GLU A 478 13.09 1.32 10.61
C GLU A 478 11.80 1.26 11.46
N PRO A 479 11.53 0.15 12.18
CA PRO A 479 10.21 -0.14 12.75
C PRO A 479 9.78 0.91 13.80
N ILE A 480 10.71 1.40 14.61
CA ILE A 480 10.43 2.46 15.60
C ILE A 480 10.02 3.77 14.92
N ARG A 481 10.55 4.07 13.73
CA ARG A 481 10.16 5.27 12.97
C ARG A 481 8.77 5.15 12.35
N LEU A 482 8.32 3.93 12.03
CA LEU A 482 6.95 3.70 11.61
C LEU A 482 5.98 4.02 12.75
N ILE A 483 6.33 3.62 13.98
CA ILE A 483 5.57 3.96 15.20
C ILE A 483 5.58 5.48 15.45
N ASP A 484 6.74 6.12 15.34
CA ASP A 484 6.86 7.59 15.46
C ASP A 484 5.99 8.33 14.43
N SER A 485 6.00 7.88 13.17
CA SER A 485 5.12 8.42 12.13
C SER A 485 3.65 8.28 12.51
N PHE A 486 3.24 7.09 12.94
CA PHE A 486 1.85 6.84 13.30
C PHE A 486 1.38 7.65 14.51
N LEU A 487 2.19 7.75 15.57
CA LEU A 487 1.91 8.59 16.74
C LEU A 487 1.72 10.07 16.36
N ASN A 488 2.60 10.59 15.51
CA ASN A 488 2.48 11.95 15.00
C ASN A 488 1.22 12.14 14.14
N THR A 489 0.87 11.15 13.33
CA THR A 489 -0.37 11.16 12.53
C THR A 489 -1.61 11.17 13.43
N LEU A 490 -1.68 10.32 14.46
CA LEU A 490 -2.78 10.31 15.43
C LEU A 490 -2.96 11.67 16.10
N LYS A 491 -1.87 12.26 16.61
CA LYS A 491 -1.89 13.59 17.24
C LYS A 491 -2.29 14.68 16.26
N SER A 492 -1.80 14.62 15.03
CA SER A 492 -2.15 15.55 13.96
C SER A 492 -3.64 15.46 13.63
N VAL A 493 -4.19 14.27 13.38
CA VAL A 493 -5.63 14.08 13.10
C VAL A 493 -6.48 14.64 14.24
N LYS A 494 -6.12 14.32 15.49
CA LYS A 494 -6.81 14.84 16.67
C LYS A 494 -6.85 16.37 16.70
N VAL A 495 -5.69 17.02 16.60
CA VAL A 495 -5.59 18.48 16.70
C VAL A 495 -6.28 19.17 15.53
N ASN A 496 -6.15 18.64 14.32
CA ASN A 496 -6.80 19.20 13.14
C ASN A 496 -8.32 19.01 13.17
N TYR A 497 -8.81 17.90 13.71
CA TYR A 497 -10.24 17.71 13.95
C TYR A 497 -10.77 18.76 14.92
N ILE A 498 -10.15 18.91 16.11
CA ILE A 498 -10.54 19.93 17.11
C ILE A 498 -10.55 21.31 16.47
N HIS A 499 -9.51 21.65 15.73
CA HIS A 499 -9.41 22.91 15.02
C HIS A 499 -10.52 23.10 13.98
N SER A 500 -10.79 22.09 13.14
CA SER A 500 -11.85 22.17 12.12
C SER A 500 -13.24 22.37 12.72
N MET A 501 -13.46 21.89 13.95
CA MET A 501 -14.74 22.01 14.64
C MET A 501 -14.89 23.30 15.45
N LYS A 502 -13.79 23.85 15.99
CA LYS A 502 -13.84 24.98 16.94
C LYS A 502 -13.28 26.30 16.41
N CYS A 503 -12.39 26.27 15.42
CA CYS A 503 -11.71 27.48 14.96
C CYS A 503 -12.49 28.19 13.86
N LEU A 504 -12.85 29.45 14.12
CA LEU A 504 -13.56 30.31 13.17
C LEU A 504 -12.62 31.05 12.20
N LYS A 505 -11.29 30.92 12.36
CA LYS A 505 -10.30 31.66 11.55
C LYS A 505 -9.95 30.89 10.27
N ASN A 506 -10.25 31.50 9.12
CA ASN A 506 -9.92 30.93 7.81
C ASN A 506 -8.41 30.88 7.50
N LYS A 507 -7.60 31.78 8.09
CA LYS A 507 -6.14 31.83 7.96
C LYS A 507 -5.50 32.33 9.25
N HIS A 508 -4.47 31.63 9.74
CA HIS A 508 -3.60 32.09 10.83
C HIS A 508 -2.24 31.39 10.72
N GLN A 509 -1.16 32.05 11.19
CA GLN A 509 0.18 31.45 11.18
C GLN A 509 0.47 30.58 12.41
N ARG A 510 -0.18 30.87 13.54
CA ARG A 510 -0.14 30.08 14.77
C ARG A 510 -1.55 29.90 15.26
N CYS A 511 -1.94 28.64 15.41
CA CYS A 511 -3.25 28.26 15.88
C CYS A 511 -3.22 28.12 17.40
N GLU A 512 -4.18 28.69 18.11
CA GLU A 512 -4.31 28.48 19.56
C GLU A 512 -4.57 27.01 19.91
N PHE A 513 -5.09 26.22 18.96
CA PHE A 513 -5.35 24.81 19.15
C PHE A 513 -4.09 23.93 19.06
N SER A 514 -2.91 24.47 18.72
CA SER A 514 -1.65 23.69 18.74
C SER A 514 -1.30 23.19 20.15
N VAL A 515 -1.80 23.85 21.19
CA VAL A 515 -1.62 23.43 22.60
C VAL A 515 -2.21 22.04 22.84
N TYR A 516 -3.25 21.62 22.10
CA TYR A 516 -3.89 20.32 22.27
C TYR A 516 -3.07 19.13 21.76
N PHE A 517 -1.86 19.35 21.23
CA PHE A 517 -1.05 18.29 20.63
C PHE A 517 -0.77 17.13 21.58
N ASN A 518 -0.41 17.43 22.84
CA ASN A 518 -0.14 16.41 23.88
C ASN A 518 -1.32 16.17 24.83
N HIS A 519 -2.46 16.84 24.62
CA HIS A 519 -3.65 16.72 25.47
C HIS A 519 -4.66 15.69 24.96
N HIS A 520 -5.36 15.05 25.88
CA HIS A 520 -6.33 14.01 25.57
C HIS A 520 -7.57 14.55 24.86
N HIS A 521 -8.15 13.72 23.98
CA HIS A 521 -9.48 13.94 23.42
C HIS A 521 -10.12 12.59 23.09
N ASN A 522 -11.41 12.43 23.40
CA ASN A 522 -12.13 11.16 23.29
C ASN A 522 -12.27 10.61 21.85
N ILE A 523 -11.91 11.38 20.83
CA ILE A 523 -12.02 10.91 19.43
C ILE A 523 -11.01 9.80 19.12
N LEU A 524 -9.98 9.62 19.96
CA LEU A 524 -9.00 8.54 19.87
C LEU A 524 -9.18 7.50 20.98
N GLY A 525 -10.36 7.42 21.60
CA GLY A 525 -10.68 6.52 22.71
C GLY A 525 -10.75 7.23 24.07
N SER A 526 -11.16 6.49 25.09
CA SER A 526 -11.34 6.98 26.46
C SER A 526 -10.02 7.33 27.14
N SER A 527 -10.04 8.26 28.10
CA SER A 527 -8.86 8.51 28.95
C SER A 527 -8.44 7.22 29.65
N TYR A 528 -7.14 6.99 29.81
CA TYR A 528 -6.61 5.80 30.49
C TYR A 528 -7.21 5.60 31.89
N THR A 529 -7.35 6.69 32.65
CA THR A 529 -7.95 6.68 34.00
C THR A 529 -9.42 6.27 33.98
N VAL A 530 -10.21 6.88 33.10
CA VAL A 530 -11.65 6.60 32.95
C VAL A 530 -11.87 5.16 32.51
N PHE A 531 -11.04 4.64 31.60
CA PHE A 531 -11.15 3.26 31.16
C PHE A 531 -10.85 2.25 32.26
N GLN A 532 -9.84 2.49 33.12
CA GLN A 532 -9.54 1.59 34.23
C GLN A 532 -10.73 1.46 35.19
N GLU A 533 -11.43 2.55 35.48
CA GLU A 533 -12.62 2.56 36.34
C GLU A 533 -13.86 1.95 35.66
N MET A 534 -14.05 2.21 34.36
CA MET A 534 -15.14 1.60 33.59
C MET A 534 -14.93 0.08 33.45
N SER A 535 -13.70 -0.41 33.32
CA SER A 535 -13.41 -1.85 33.25
C SER A 535 -13.75 -2.62 34.54
N SER A 536 -13.76 -1.94 35.69
CA SER A 536 -14.23 -2.49 36.96
C SER A 536 -15.77 -2.47 37.08
N ALA A 537 -16.46 -1.53 36.43
CA ALA A 537 -17.93 -1.39 36.46
C ALA A 537 -18.68 -2.10 35.31
N GLU A 538 -18.11 -2.15 34.10
CA GLU A 538 -18.71 -2.69 32.87
C GLU A 538 -18.78 -4.22 32.82
N LYS A 539 -18.18 -4.93 33.79
CA LYS A 539 -18.41 -6.38 33.99
C LYS A 539 -19.88 -6.73 34.24
N GLN A 540 -20.77 -5.75 34.44
CA GLN A 540 -22.18 -5.97 34.75
C GLN A 540 -23.19 -5.63 33.63
N ASN A 541 -22.84 -4.90 32.56
CA ASN A 541 -23.86 -4.37 31.64
C ASN A 541 -23.59 -4.42 30.12
N GLY A 542 -22.57 -5.15 29.66
CA GLY A 542 -22.45 -5.53 28.23
C GLY A 542 -22.34 -4.37 27.21
N GLY A 543 -22.04 -3.14 27.66
CA GLY A 543 -21.75 -2.00 26.78
C GLY A 543 -20.43 -2.20 26.04
N LYS A 544 -20.39 -1.85 24.75
CA LYS A 544 -19.13 -1.82 23.97
C LYS A 544 -18.28 -0.65 24.45
N SER A 545 -17.19 -0.93 25.17
CA SER A 545 -16.27 0.08 25.67
C SER A 545 -15.51 0.75 24.52
N GLU A 546 -15.34 2.09 24.56
CA GLU A 546 -14.61 2.86 23.52
C GLU A 546 -13.07 2.59 23.52
N GLY A 547 -12.60 1.74 24.44
CA GLY A 547 -11.20 1.37 24.66
C GLY A 547 -10.31 2.53 25.12
N VAL A 548 -9.09 2.24 25.60
CA VAL A 548 -8.10 3.22 26.06
C VAL A 548 -7.58 4.11 24.92
N CYS A 549 -7.33 5.39 25.18
CA CYS A 549 -6.70 6.35 24.28
C CYS A 549 -5.55 5.73 23.46
N LEU A 550 -5.66 5.75 22.12
CA LEU A 550 -4.68 5.09 21.24
C LEU A 550 -3.27 5.63 21.46
N ILE A 551 -3.09 6.95 21.60
CA ILE A 551 -1.76 7.54 21.86
C ILE A 551 -1.17 6.99 23.17
N ALA A 552 -1.98 6.86 24.21
CA ALA A 552 -1.52 6.29 25.47
C ALA A 552 -1.13 4.81 25.31
N SER A 553 -1.96 4.00 24.63
CA SER A 553 -1.65 2.58 24.37
C SER A 553 -0.33 2.38 23.64
N TRP A 554 -0.09 3.14 22.57
CA TRP A 554 1.16 3.05 21.78
C TRP A 554 2.38 3.57 22.56
N CYS A 555 2.23 4.62 23.37
CA CYS A 555 3.32 5.10 24.23
C CYS A 555 3.64 4.12 25.39
N THR A 556 2.63 3.47 25.98
CA THR A 556 2.83 2.41 26.97
C THR A 556 3.59 1.25 26.34
N PHE A 557 3.18 0.79 25.15
CA PHE A 557 3.89 -0.24 24.40
C PHE A 557 5.37 0.12 24.18
N LEU A 558 5.68 1.36 23.77
CA LEU A 558 7.07 1.80 23.61
C LEU A 558 7.88 1.77 24.91
N LEU A 559 7.28 2.12 26.04
CA LEU A 559 7.94 2.06 27.36
C LEU A 559 8.21 0.61 27.79
N ASP A 560 7.27 -0.30 27.53
CA ASP A 560 7.44 -1.73 27.83
C ASP A 560 8.56 -2.34 26.97
N ILE A 561 8.61 -2.00 25.68
CA ILE A 561 9.64 -2.45 24.74
C ILE A 561 11.02 -1.90 25.12
N LEU A 562 11.12 -0.65 25.58
CA LEU A 562 12.39 -0.01 25.94
C LEU A 562 13.22 -0.88 26.91
N PHE A 563 12.54 -1.56 27.84
CA PHE A 563 13.19 -2.45 28.81
C PHE A 563 13.68 -3.77 28.21
N LYS A 564 12.97 -4.28 27.18
CA LYS A 564 13.23 -5.56 26.52
C LYS A 564 14.39 -5.49 25.52
N LEU A 565 14.51 -4.38 24.79
CA LEU A 565 15.55 -4.24 23.76
C LEU A 565 16.96 -4.20 24.38
N GLU A 566 17.95 -4.68 23.65
CA GLU A 566 19.36 -4.73 24.02
C GLU A 566 20.21 -3.71 23.25
N CYS A 567 19.91 -3.49 21.96
CA CYS A 567 20.70 -2.58 21.13
C CYS A 567 20.58 -1.13 21.62
N LYS A 568 21.75 -0.49 21.79
CA LYS A 568 21.85 0.93 22.18
C LYS A 568 21.11 1.85 21.20
N LEU A 569 21.20 1.58 19.90
CA LEU A 569 20.57 2.42 18.87
C LEU A 569 19.04 2.36 18.97
N SER A 570 18.46 1.16 19.09
CA SER A 570 17.00 0.99 19.20
C SER A 570 16.43 1.67 20.46
N ARG A 571 17.13 1.57 21.60
CA ARG A 571 16.74 2.28 22.84
C ARG A 571 16.75 3.80 22.67
N ILE A 572 17.78 4.34 22.01
CA ILE A 572 17.86 5.77 21.68
C ILE A 572 16.72 6.18 20.74
N GLU A 573 16.40 5.35 19.73
CA GLU A 573 15.29 5.61 18.81
C GLU A 573 13.94 5.68 19.55
N ILE A 574 13.69 4.81 20.54
CA ILE A 574 12.49 4.87 21.38
C ILE A 574 12.45 6.14 22.23
N LEU A 575 13.53 6.44 22.97
CA LEU A 575 13.61 7.64 23.82
C LEU A 575 13.40 8.91 22.98
N LYS A 576 14.02 8.97 21.79
CA LYS A 576 13.85 10.07 20.84
C LYS A 576 12.41 10.16 20.35
N THR A 577 11.76 9.03 20.06
CA THR A 577 10.35 8.99 19.67
C THR A 577 9.46 9.55 20.78
N LEU A 578 9.64 9.10 22.02
CA LEU A 578 8.88 9.60 23.19
C LEU A 578 9.11 11.09 23.45
N SER A 579 10.34 11.57 23.28
CA SER A 579 10.70 12.99 23.41
C SER A 579 10.07 13.85 22.31
N LEU A 580 10.21 13.46 21.04
CA LEU A 580 9.79 14.27 19.89
C LEU A 580 8.29 14.22 19.62
N SER A 581 7.71 13.02 19.59
CA SER A 581 6.27 12.85 19.41
C SER A 581 5.51 13.29 20.65
N GLY A 582 6.14 13.23 21.83
CA GLY A 582 5.52 13.45 23.13
C GLY A 582 4.53 12.33 23.48
N ILE A 583 4.04 12.32 24.73
CA ILE A 583 3.00 11.37 25.17
C ILE A 583 1.63 12.03 25.27
N CYS A 584 0.59 11.28 25.66
CA CYS A 584 -0.72 11.86 25.99
C CYS A 584 -0.82 12.17 27.49
N CYS A 585 -1.40 13.32 27.85
CA CYS A 585 -1.57 13.73 29.25
C CYS A 585 -2.46 12.79 30.10
N CYS A 586 -3.21 11.87 29.47
CA CYS A 586 -4.05 10.89 30.16
C CYS A 586 -3.26 9.70 30.70
N MET A 587 -1.99 9.50 30.32
CA MET A 587 -1.18 8.39 30.83
C MET A 587 -1.00 8.48 32.36
N ASN A 588 -0.87 7.33 33.01
CA ASN A 588 -0.43 7.29 34.40
C ASN A 588 1.06 7.67 34.45
N LEU A 589 1.40 8.67 35.27
CA LEU A 589 2.78 9.13 35.43
C LEU A 589 3.68 8.03 35.99
N GLU A 590 3.16 7.17 36.86
CA GLU A 590 3.91 6.03 37.41
C GLU A 590 4.40 5.08 36.31
N VAL A 591 3.56 4.81 35.30
CA VAL A 591 3.95 3.98 34.15
C VAL A 591 5.09 4.62 33.37
N VAL A 592 5.05 5.94 33.19
CA VAL A 592 6.12 6.69 32.49
C VAL A 592 7.42 6.66 33.28
N VAL A 593 7.37 7.01 34.57
CA VAL A 593 8.54 7.08 35.44
C VAL A 593 9.15 5.70 35.63
N SER A 594 8.35 4.71 36.02
CA SER A 594 8.85 3.34 36.23
C SER A 594 9.39 2.72 34.95
N GLY A 595 8.78 2.98 33.78
CA GLY A 595 9.27 2.50 32.49
C GLY A 595 10.68 3.00 32.16
N VAL A 596 10.96 4.28 32.42
CA VAL A 596 12.30 4.86 32.21
C VAL A 596 13.30 4.39 33.27
N LEU A 597 12.92 4.45 34.56
CA LEU A 597 13.81 4.13 35.68
C LEU A 597 14.30 2.67 35.62
N LYS A 598 13.40 1.71 35.33
CA LYS A 598 13.77 0.29 35.17
C LYS A 598 14.85 0.06 34.12
N CYS A 599 15.01 0.97 33.17
CA CYS A 599 15.99 0.86 32.10
C CYS A 599 17.33 1.54 32.41
N LEU A 600 17.39 2.48 33.36
CA LEU A 600 18.60 3.24 33.68
C LEU A 600 19.82 2.36 33.99
N PRO A 601 19.71 1.26 34.76
CA PRO A 601 20.85 0.38 35.02
C PRO A 601 21.43 -0.26 33.75
N LYS A 602 20.63 -0.42 32.69
CA LYS A 602 21.06 -1.01 31.40
C LYS A 602 21.69 0.02 30.45
N PHE A 603 21.65 1.30 30.79
CA PHE A 603 22.07 2.40 29.92
C PHE A 603 23.49 2.86 30.22
N SER A 604 24.25 3.18 29.16
CA SER A 604 25.50 3.94 29.32
C SER A 604 25.23 5.35 29.88
N PRO A 605 26.17 6.00 30.58
CA PRO A 605 25.94 7.31 31.19
C PRO A 605 25.36 8.39 30.23
N PRO A 606 25.79 8.49 28.96
CA PRO A 606 25.17 9.45 28.03
C PRO A 606 23.70 9.16 27.73
N VAL A 607 23.32 7.87 27.69
CA VAL A 607 21.94 7.44 27.43
C VAL A 607 21.07 7.61 28.68
N GLN A 608 21.62 7.42 29.88
CA GLN A 608 20.95 7.75 31.13
C GLN A 608 20.58 9.24 31.18
N ASN A 609 21.54 10.13 30.87
CA ASN A 609 21.29 11.58 30.83
C ASN A 609 20.19 11.93 29.82
N PHE A 610 20.25 11.35 28.61
CA PHE A 610 19.21 11.58 27.60
C PHE A 610 17.84 11.04 28.01
N ALA A 611 17.79 9.89 28.70
CA ALA A 611 16.55 9.31 29.22
C ALA A 611 15.93 10.19 30.31
N LEU A 612 16.75 10.69 31.24
CA LEU A 612 16.32 11.62 32.30
C LEU A 612 15.86 12.96 31.73
N GLU A 613 16.55 13.51 30.74
CA GLU A 613 16.14 14.72 30.03
C GLU A 613 14.79 14.52 29.30
N THR A 614 14.63 13.36 28.65
CA THR A 614 13.36 12.98 28.01
C THR A 614 12.23 12.89 29.04
N MET A 615 12.47 12.24 30.18
CA MET A 615 11.50 12.15 31.27
C MET A 615 11.14 13.53 31.83
N ASN A 616 12.13 14.38 32.07
CA ASN A 616 11.91 15.75 32.54
C ASN A 616 11.05 16.55 31.56
N THR A 617 11.36 16.47 30.26
CA THR A 617 10.56 17.09 29.19
C THR A 617 9.13 16.56 29.19
N ILE A 618 8.92 15.26 29.35
CA ILE A 618 7.59 14.67 29.42
C ILE A 618 6.80 15.20 30.62
N ILE A 619 7.42 15.22 31.80
CA ILE A 619 6.77 15.69 33.03
C ILE A 619 6.42 17.17 32.94
N LEU A 620 7.37 18.00 32.49
CA LEU A 620 7.24 19.45 32.45
C LEU A 620 6.48 19.99 31.24
N ASP A 621 6.45 19.31 30.10
CA ASP A 621 5.79 19.85 28.90
C ASP A 621 4.47 19.14 28.59
N ASN A 622 4.35 17.84 28.91
CA ASN A 622 3.17 17.05 28.55
C ASN A 622 2.15 16.92 29.69
N PHE A 623 2.58 16.97 30.95
CA PHE A 623 1.70 16.93 32.13
C PHE A 623 1.43 18.29 32.79
N SER A 624 2.13 19.36 32.37
CA SER A 624 2.10 20.70 33.00
C SER A 624 0.77 21.40 32.95
N GLY A 625 -0.06 21.05 33.91
CA GLY A 625 -1.37 21.62 34.11
C GLY A 625 -2.28 20.75 34.96
N ARG A 626 -1.86 19.62 35.54
CA ARG A 626 -2.75 18.88 36.44
C ARG A 626 -3.12 19.76 37.65
N LYS A 627 -4.38 20.19 37.72
CA LYS A 627 -4.94 20.94 38.87
C LYS A 627 -5.62 19.95 39.81
N LEU A 628 -5.54 20.25 41.11
CA LEU A 628 -6.29 19.51 42.12
C LEU A 628 -7.79 19.74 41.88
N ASN A 629 -8.57 18.69 41.67
CA ASN A 629 -10.01 18.83 41.53
C ASN A 629 -10.66 19.06 42.91
N ARG A 630 -10.94 20.32 43.25
CA ARG A 630 -11.51 20.68 44.56
C ARG A 630 -12.98 20.30 44.73
N SER A 631 -13.75 20.08 43.65
CA SER A 631 -15.17 19.73 43.76
C SER A 631 -15.41 18.26 44.11
N VAL A 632 -14.44 17.38 43.84
CA VAL A 632 -14.49 15.93 44.12
C VAL A 632 -13.84 15.59 45.46
N TYR A 633 -13.08 16.54 46.02
CA TYR A 633 -12.40 16.42 47.31
C TYR A 633 -13.36 16.24 48.50
N VAL A 634 -14.64 16.57 48.33
CA VAL A 634 -15.66 16.44 49.37
C VAL A 634 -16.18 15.01 49.50
N GLU A 635 -16.01 14.16 48.46
CA GLU A 635 -16.61 12.81 48.42
C GLU A 635 -15.59 11.66 48.33
N SER A 636 -14.31 11.91 48.01
CA SER A 636 -13.27 10.86 47.94
C SER A 636 -12.10 11.10 48.89
N LYS A 637 -11.52 10.02 49.44
CA LYS A 637 -10.35 10.05 50.35
C LYS A 637 -9.04 10.51 49.69
N SER A 638 -9.03 10.81 48.39
CA SER A 638 -7.86 11.37 47.67
C SER A 638 -8.27 12.24 46.47
N PRO A 639 -7.61 13.40 46.24
CA PRO A 639 -7.97 14.31 45.15
C PRO A 639 -7.64 13.70 43.78
N PRO A 640 -8.59 13.63 42.82
CA PRO A 640 -8.25 13.25 41.46
C PRO A 640 -7.51 14.41 40.77
N PHE A 641 -6.34 14.12 40.23
CA PHE A 641 -5.58 15.07 39.41
C PHE A 641 -6.06 14.99 37.96
N ALA A 642 -6.67 16.06 37.45
CA ALA A 642 -7.11 16.16 36.06
C ALA A 642 -6.25 17.15 35.28
N CYS A 643 -5.96 16.86 34.01
CA CYS A 643 -5.25 17.81 33.14
C CYS A 643 -6.08 19.09 32.98
N SER A 644 -5.57 20.26 33.40
CA SER A 644 -6.30 21.53 33.33
C SER A 644 -6.80 21.87 31.94
N VAL A 645 -6.01 21.60 30.89
CA VAL A 645 -6.42 21.89 29.52
C VAL A 645 -7.59 21.01 29.05
N CYS A 646 -7.63 19.75 29.51
CA CYS A 646 -8.72 18.83 29.22
C CYS A 646 -9.97 19.12 30.07
N PHE A 647 -9.75 19.51 31.33
CA PHE A 647 -10.77 19.78 32.33
C PHE A 647 -11.50 21.11 32.06
N ASP A 648 -10.77 22.22 31.88
CA ASP A 648 -11.32 23.57 31.73
C ASP A 648 -12.13 23.73 30.41
N ARG A 649 -12.10 22.74 29.51
CA ARG A 649 -12.64 22.87 28.13
C ARG A 649 -13.55 21.72 27.67
N GLY A 650 -14.12 20.98 28.62
CA GLY A 650 -15.28 20.09 28.41
C GLY A 650 -14.97 18.73 27.79
N SER A 651 -13.72 18.29 27.77
CA SER A 651 -13.31 16.98 27.23
C SER A 651 -12.99 15.94 28.32
N PHE A 652 -13.40 16.19 29.55
CA PHE A 652 -13.11 15.36 30.72
C PHE A 652 -14.40 15.09 31.51
N GLN A 653 -14.71 13.81 31.76
CA GLN A 653 -15.53 13.40 32.90
C GLN A 653 -14.55 13.05 34.02
N ALA A 654 -14.72 13.67 35.19
CA ALA A 654 -13.84 13.49 36.34
C ALA A 654 -14.33 12.34 37.24
N ASN A 655 -13.43 11.91 38.16
CA ASN A 655 -13.54 10.93 39.27
C ASN A 655 -12.86 9.60 38.90
N ASN A 656 -12.24 8.79 39.79
CA ASN A 656 -11.87 8.88 41.22
C ASN A 656 -10.64 7.97 41.50
N GLU A 657 -9.72 8.46 42.35
CA GLU A 657 -8.63 7.74 43.07
C GLU A 657 -7.14 7.80 42.61
N SER A 658 -6.34 8.12 43.63
CA SER A 658 -4.90 7.95 43.89
C SER A 658 -3.87 8.35 42.83
N GLY A 659 -3.71 9.67 42.65
CA GLY A 659 -2.39 10.21 42.29
C GLY A 659 -1.64 10.62 43.56
N MET A 660 -0.60 9.88 43.94
CA MET A 660 0.44 10.44 44.82
C MET A 660 0.97 11.74 44.17
N PRO A 661 1.22 12.81 44.94
CA PRO A 661 1.88 14.00 44.41
C PRO A 661 3.16 13.60 43.67
N ILE A 662 3.42 14.19 42.51
CA ILE A 662 4.59 13.91 41.66
C ILE A 662 5.90 13.95 42.48
N LEU A 663 5.95 14.84 43.48
CA LEU A 663 7.04 14.96 44.44
C LEU A 663 7.17 13.75 45.39
N LEU A 664 6.08 13.15 45.84
CA LEU A 664 6.10 11.96 46.71
C LEU A 664 6.51 10.70 45.95
N LEU A 665 6.12 10.51 44.68
CA LEU A 665 6.61 9.38 43.87
C LEU A 665 8.11 9.49 43.57
N ILE A 666 8.61 10.70 43.32
CA ILE A 666 10.04 10.92 43.10
C ILE A 666 10.81 10.75 44.41
N VAL A 667 10.28 11.25 45.54
CA VAL A 667 10.95 11.15 46.85
C VAL A 667 10.89 9.73 47.42
N ASP A 668 9.74 9.05 47.41
CA ASP A 668 9.62 7.68 47.94
C ASP A 668 10.48 6.71 47.14
N PHE A 669 10.62 6.91 45.82
CA PHE A 669 11.47 6.04 44.99
C PHE A 669 12.97 6.38 45.11
N LEU A 670 13.34 7.66 45.27
CA LEU A 670 14.73 8.07 45.57
C LEU A 670 15.17 7.73 47.01
N VAL A 671 14.23 7.36 47.89
CA VAL A 671 14.50 6.94 49.28
C VAL A 671 14.52 5.41 49.41
N MET A 672 14.05 4.67 48.41
CA MET A 672 14.02 3.19 48.39
C MET A 672 15.16 2.52 47.60
N GLU A 673 16.00 3.30 46.91
CA GLU A 673 17.32 2.89 46.39
C GLU A 673 18.41 3.73 47.07
#